data_AF-A0A6B2E1W4-F1
#
_entry.id   AF-A0A6B2E1W4-F1
#
_cell.length_a   1.000
_cell.length_b   1.000
_cell.length_c   1.000
_cell.angle_alpha   90.00
_cell.angle_beta   90.00
_cell.angle_gamma   90.00
#
_symmetry.space_group_name_H-M   'P 1'
#
loop_
_entity.id
_entity.type
_entity.pdbx_description
1 polymer ?
#
loop_
_entity_poly.entity_id
_entity_poly.type
_entity_poly.pdbx_seq_one_letter_code
_entity_poly.pdbx_strand_id
1 'polypeptide(L)'
;MQVTRRRRRAGKSRSSGRRLRYATAGSVTFVLVATGTGVGVASTAQFGTDQVGQVTENGQVVSADQYLKPIGDRLVVNNGKIMASSVSPDGTHLAALTADGGIALTIADLKSWKVQQLVGNSATANLRIAGNDVGQEGPSYSPDGKSLWLAQTDGYTKFTVNPDGTVAAPAAVKIPADGPKHALVAQAVFSPDGSTVYSAVNGQNRVVALDAATGAIKQSWAVGNAPRDLVRVGTKLYVSNEGGHPAQPGEPTLNSYNTQVPASQFTGATTSGTVSVIDLANTAAAPKSIDVGLHPTAVYSAKGALFVTNTASNTVSVIDPGRDKVVQTIATQPWPEASVGYEPDGVTLTGDGRLLVTLGRANAVAVYRFQSAQEPVSYVGLLPTDYFPTAITTVGPDVLVSNTRGIDARRPTTAAGHGTHDTTSSLQKFRLPDDHAIRGYTAQVFKQNGWTDNSVQLATDNGHRSPVPVPARLGDPSTIKHVFLLVKENRTYDQVFGDDARGNGDPTVNQFGENVTPNQHALAKQFGLYDNTYDIGTNSAEGHNWLMQADNPEYTESSAGEYLRSYDTEDDALGHQSSGFLWTGAQAAGKSVRDFGEFQQFLTKPAGASWQNLYCDAKNMAATGEPTAYPLVSSSPIPSLNNVSVPGFPKFDTSVPDVYRYQIWKNDFEKNGPANLNMFWLSSDHTGGPPNAAAQVADNDLAVGRIVDEISHSQYWQDSAIFVVEDDSQAGLDHVDGHRAPVQIISPYAQHGVVDSHYYSQITMIRTIEQILGVKPMNQKDSAATPMSAAFTKKPDFTPFTALPNRTSLTDGLKTQPSCGPDTPAAANPAAAPVPSSAVPADKQQVAAQWQEWTTHQRLTGPDAVADYANPAQMNHFTWYQTHGWQLPYPGENQVFAPAQVPGAYLPAAESDG
;
A
#
# COMPACT_ATOMS: atom_id res chain seq x y z
N MET A 1 -14.65 -22.07 -4.87
CA MET A 1 -13.50 -22.06 -5.80
C MET A 1 -13.72 -23.00 -6.98
N GLN A 2 -13.41 -22.56 -8.20
CA GLN A 2 -13.54 -23.34 -9.43
C GLN A 2 -12.16 -23.69 -10.00
N VAL A 3 -12.07 -24.80 -10.76
CA VAL A 3 -10.85 -25.23 -11.46
C VAL A 3 -11.17 -25.35 -12.95
N THR A 4 -10.47 -24.59 -13.79
CA THR A 4 -10.69 -24.60 -15.25
C THR A 4 -9.63 -25.47 -15.92
N ARG A 5 -10.09 -26.44 -16.73
CA ARG A 5 -9.21 -27.31 -17.52
C ARG A 5 -9.17 -26.89 -18.99
N ARG A 6 -7.98 -26.70 -19.54
CA ARG A 6 -7.80 -26.62 -21.00
C ARG A 6 -7.76 -28.04 -21.59
N ARG A 7 -8.92 -28.63 -21.92
CA ARG A 7 -8.98 -29.90 -22.67
C ARG A 7 -8.64 -29.66 -24.15
N ARG A 8 -7.80 -30.52 -24.74
CA ARG A 8 -7.68 -30.60 -26.22
C ARG A 8 -9.05 -30.95 -26.81
N ARG A 9 -9.50 -30.21 -27.83
CA ARG A 9 -10.44 -30.76 -28.82
C ARG A 9 -9.72 -31.89 -29.54
N ALA A 10 -9.99 -33.13 -29.15
CA ALA A 10 -9.62 -34.28 -29.96
C ALA A 10 -10.34 -34.18 -31.31
N GLY A 11 -9.61 -34.38 -32.40
CA GLY A 11 -10.09 -34.23 -33.76
C GLY A 11 -11.35 -35.06 -34.03
N LYS A 12 -12.23 -34.52 -34.88
CA LYS A 12 -13.43 -35.18 -35.38
C LYS A 12 -13.06 -36.53 -36.02
N SER A 13 -13.45 -37.63 -35.39
CA SER A 13 -13.78 -38.86 -36.10
C SER A 13 -15.26 -38.81 -36.48
N ARG A 14 -15.55 -38.93 -37.77
CA ARG A 14 -16.90 -39.06 -38.32
C ARG A 14 -17.46 -40.44 -37.93
N SER A 15 -18.59 -40.46 -37.22
CA SER A 15 -19.56 -41.54 -37.42
C SER A 15 -20.99 -41.00 -37.31
N SER A 16 -21.83 -41.54 -38.20
CA SER A 16 -23.19 -41.16 -38.51
C SER A 16 -24.22 -41.60 -37.46
N GLY A 17 -25.17 -40.70 -37.17
CA GLY A 17 -26.60 -40.98 -37.11
C GLY A 17 -27.16 -41.87 -35.97
N ARG A 18 -27.80 -41.22 -34.99
CA ARG A 18 -29.21 -41.51 -34.62
C ARG A 18 -29.74 -40.43 -33.66
N ARG A 19 -30.88 -39.83 -34.02
CA ARG A 19 -31.68 -38.95 -33.15
C ARG A 19 -32.24 -39.81 -32.01
N LEU A 20 -31.87 -39.51 -30.77
CA LEU A 20 -32.67 -39.83 -29.59
C LEU A 20 -32.84 -38.58 -28.75
N ARG A 21 -34.10 -38.20 -28.54
CA ARG A 21 -34.52 -37.18 -27.57
C ARG A 21 -34.37 -37.78 -26.18
N TYR A 22 -33.60 -37.15 -25.30
CA TYR A 22 -33.64 -37.41 -23.87
C TYR A 22 -34.07 -36.13 -23.16
N ALA A 23 -35.26 -36.20 -22.57
CA ALA A 23 -35.75 -35.26 -21.59
C ALA A 23 -34.92 -35.40 -20.31
N THR A 24 -34.34 -34.31 -19.83
CA THR A 24 -33.63 -34.25 -18.55
C THR A 24 -34.65 -33.89 -17.48
N ALA A 25 -35.11 -34.90 -16.73
CA ALA A 25 -35.85 -34.69 -15.50
C ALA A 25 -34.84 -34.35 -14.40
N GLY A 26 -35.02 -33.17 -13.79
CA GLY A 26 -34.22 -32.71 -12.67
C GLY A 26 -34.55 -33.48 -11.39
N SER A 27 -33.52 -33.70 -10.57
CA SER A 27 -33.65 -34.05 -9.16
C SER A 27 -32.48 -33.42 -8.43
N VAL A 28 -32.66 -32.16 -8.01
CA VAL A 28 -31.78 -31.46 -7.07
C VAL A 28 -32.33 -31.76 -5.68
N THR A 29 -31.60 -32.55 -4.89
CA THR A 29 -31.92 -32.76 -3.48
C THR A 29 -31.14 -31.71 -2.68
N PHE A 30 -31.85 -30.66 -2.25
CA PHE A 30 -31.40 -29.74 -1.20
C PHE A 30 -31.41 -30.49 0.14
N VAL A 31 -30.26 -30.58 0.80
CA VAL A 31 -30.22 -30.83 2.25
C VAL A 31 -30.02 -29.49 2.92
N LEU A 32 -31.13 -28.90 3.35
CA LEU A 32 -31.18 -27.77 4.27
C LEU A 32 -30.76 -28.26 5.66
N VAL A 33 -29.61 -27.80 6.15
CA VAL A 33 -29.35 -27.76 7.59
C VAL A 33 -29.71 -26.37 8.05
N ALA A 34 -30.85 -26.26 8.72
CA ALA A 34 -31.32 -25.06 9.37
C ALA A 34 -30.66 -24.92 10.75
N THR A 35 -29.82 -23.91 10.92
CA THR A 35 -29.43 -23.37 12.22
C THR A 35 -29.25 -21.85 12.12
N GLY A 36 -30.15 -21.10 12.76
CA GLY A 36 -29.94 -19.72 13.22
C GLY A 36 -29.85 -18.62 12.15
N THR A 37 -30.98 -17.99 11.84
CA THR A 37 -31.03 -16.70 11.14
C THR A 37 -30.53 -15.57 12.04
N GLY A 38 -29.21 -15.39 12.09
CA GLY A 38 -28.62 -14.06 12.24
C GLY A 38 -28.17 -13.64 10.84
N VAL A 39 -28.78 -12.61 10.27
CA VAL A 39 -28.33 -12.01 9.01
C VAL A 39 -27.00 -11.32 9.32
N GLY A 40 -25.90 -12.06 9.20
CA GLY A 40 -24.55 -11.50 9.31
C GLY A 40 -24.25 -10.74 8.04
N VAL A 41 -24.29 -9.42 8.12
CA VAL A 41 -23.73 -8.52 7.11
C VAL A 41 -22.21 -8.63 7.17
N ALA A 42 -21.51 -8.66 6.04
CA ALA A 42 -20.06 -8.55 6.04
C ALA A 42 -19.75 -7.18 6.52
N SER A 43 -18.98 -7.13 7.60
CA SER A 43 -19.07 -5.94 8.39
C SER A 43 -17.86 -5.68 9.22
N THR A 44 -17.29 -4.51 8.96
CA THR A 44 -16.41 -3.82 9.91
C THR A 44 -17.18 -3.35 11.15
N ALA A 45 -18.51 -3.43 11.19
CA ALA A 45 -19.26 -3.21 12.45
C ALA A 45 -18.89 -4.23 13.53
N GLN A 46 -18.25 -5.36 13.18
CA GLN A 46 -17.70 -6.29 14.15
C GLN A 46 -16.54 -5.72 14.97
N PHE A 47 -15.90 -4.65 14.51
CA PHE A 47 -14.88 -3.93 15.28
C PHE A 47 -15.53 -3.01 16.30
N GLY A 48 -16.73 -2.49 16.05
CA GLY A 48 -17.40 -1.58 16.99
C GLY A 48 -16.51 -0.40 17.31
N THR A 49 -16.04 -0.32 18.56
CA THR A 49 -15.09 0.70 19.05
C THR A 49 -13.73 0.10 19.43
N ASP A 50 -13.42 -1.10 18.96
CA ASP A 50 -12.10 -1.70 19.16
C ASP A 50 -11.03 -0.87 18.44
N GLN A 51 -9.82 -0.87 19.00
CA GLN A 51 -8.69 -0.10 18.51
C GLN A 51 -7.64 -1.01 17.88
N VAL A 52 -6.91 -0.53 16.86
CA VAL A 52 -5.77 -1.25 16.28
C VAL A 52 -4.77 -1.63 17.38
N GLY A 53 -4.25 -2.86 17.29
CA GLY A 53 -3.38 -3.44 18.32
C GLY A 53 -4.12 -4.07 19.51
N GLN A 54 -5.40 -3.77 19.73
CA GLN A 54 -6.21 -4.42 20.76
C GLN A 54 -6.40 -5.91 20.47
N VAL A 55 -6.23 -6.76 21.48
CA VAL A 55 -6.51 -8.20 21.39
C VAL A 55 -7.88 -8.50 21.99
N THR A 56 -8.79 -9.01 21.15
CA THR A 56 -10.18 -9.33 21.50
C THR A 56 -10.42 -10.85 21.45
N GLU A 57 -11.66 -11.29 21.69
CA GLU A 57 -12.02 -12.70 21.48
C GLU A 57 -11.89 -13.15 20.01
N ASN A 58 -12.03 -12.21 19.07
CA ASN A 58 -11.99 -12.44 17.63
C ASN A 58 -10.55 -12.48 17.09
N GLY A 59 -9.63 -11.81 17.77
CA GLY A 59 -8.22 -11.71 17.39
C GLY A 59 -7.66 -10.34 17.74
N GLN A 60 -6.43 -10.09 17.29
CA GLN A 60 -5.84 -8.76 17.35
C GLN A 60 -6.38 -7.89 16.20
N VAL A 61 -6.82 -6.68 16.47
CA VAL A 61 -7.25 -5.72 15.43
C VAL A 61 -6.03 -5.20 14.68
N VAL A 62 -6.14 -5.08 13.35
CA VAL A 62 -5.16 -4.41 12.48
C VAL A 62 -5.82 -3.27 11.70
N SER A 63 -5.02 -2.33 11.21
CA SER A 63 -5.47 -1.11 10.52
C SER A 63 -6.27 -1.36 9.24
N ALA A 64 -6.14 -2.55 8.65
CA ALA A 64 -6.78 -2.91 7.38
C ALA A 64 -8.05 -3.76 7.52
N ASP A 65 -8.94 -3.41 8.46
CA ASP A 65 -10.30 -3.97 8.55
C ASP A 65 -10.35 -5.48 8.83
N GLN A 66 -9.39 -6.00 9.60
CA GLN A 66 -9.25 -7.43 9.88
C GLN A 66 -8.89 -7.73 11.34
N TYR A 67 -9.18 -8.97 11.76
CA TYR A 67 -8.63 -9.54 12.99
C TYR A 67 -7.55 -10.59 12.70
N LEU A 68 -6.47 -10.62 13.48
CA LEU A 68 -5.43 -11.66 13.43
C LEU A 68 -5.57 -12.67 14.59
N LYS A 69 -5.52 -13.95 14.25
CA LYS A 69 -5.62 -15.07 15.20
C LYS A 69 -5.03 -16.32 14.53
N PRO A 70 -3.70 -16.32 14.31
CA PRO A 70 -3.03 -17.37 13.55
C PRO A 70 -3.15 -18.73 14.23
N ILE A 71 -3.07 -19.80 13.44
CA ILE A 71 -2.91 -21.16 13.96
C ILE A 71 -1.45 -21.44 14.38
N GLY A 72 -1.26 -22.23 15.43
CA GLY A 72 0.06 -22.72 15.82
C GLY A 72 0.91 -21.68 16.54
N ASP A 73 2.22 -21.86 16.47
CA ASP A 73 3.19 -21.05 17.20
C ASP A 73 3.60 -19.84 16.36
N ARG A 74 3.63 -18.67 16.99
CA ARG A 74 4.04 -17.40 16.39
C ARG A 74 5.36 -16.92 17.00
N LEU A 75 6.27 -16.46 16.15
CA LEU A 75 7.49 -15.73 16.51
C LEU A 75 7.42 -14.35 15.86
N VAL A 76 7.17 -13.32 16.65
CA VAL A 76 7.19 -11.93 16.17
C VAL A 76 8.65 -11.49 15.97
N VAL A 77 8.92 -10.88 14.83
CA VAL A 77 10.19 -10.25 14.49
C VAL A 77 9.98 -8.74 14.54
N ASN A 78 10.52 -8.12 15.57
CA ASN A 78 10.29 -6.69 15.83
C ASN A 78 11.14 -5.78 14.93
N ASN A 79 12.11 -6.30 14.18
CA ASN A 79 13.18 -5.49 13.59
C ASN A 79 13.02 -5.25 12.08
N GLY A 80 11.81 -5.33 11.55
CA GLY A 80 11.55 -5.07 10.13
C GLY A 80 10.38 -5.86 9.56
N LYS A 81 10.10 -5.63 8.29
CA LYS A 81 9.17 -6.41 7.45
C LYS A 81 9.93 -7.61 6.86
N ILE A 82 9.40 -8.83 6.96
CA ILE A 82 10.00 -9.97 6.25
C ILE A 82 9.49 -9.97 4.82
N MET A 83 10.36 -9.72 3.86
CA MET A 83 9.98 -9.62 2.44
C MET A 83 9.90 -10.99 1.79
N ALA A 84 10.81 -11.90 2.16
CA ALA A 84 10.83 -13.28 1.69
C ALA A 84 11.73 -14.13 2.61
N SER A 85 11.69 -15.45 2.47
CA SER A 85 12.52 -16.34 3.31
C SER A 85 12.83 -17.68 2.67
N SER A 86 13.92 -18.30 3.12
CA SER A 86 14.33 -19.64 2.74
C SER A 86 14.79 -20.45 3.95
N VAL A 87 14.64 -21.77 3.88
CA VAL A 87 15.09 -22.70 4.92
C VAL A 87 16.46 -23.26 4.54
N SER A 88 17.34 -23.42 5.52
CA SER A 88 18.65 -24.01 5.33
C SER A 88 18.56 -25.46 4.81
N PRO A 89 19.52 -25.96 4.02
CA PRO A 89 19.45 -27.31 3.44
C PRO A 89 19.32 -28.45 4.45
N ASP A 90 19.79 -28.25 5.69
CA ASP A 90 19.68 -29.21 6.79
C ASP A 90 18.35 -29.08 7.58
N GLY A 91 17.51 -28.08 7.25
CA GLY A 91 16.21 -27.84 7.86
C GLY A 91 16.25 -27.26 9.27
N THR A 92 17.40 -26.73 9.72
CA THR A 92 17.58 -26.27 11.11
C THR A 92 17.34 -24.77 11.30
N HIS A 93 17.47 -23.97 10.23
CA HIS A 93 17.36 -22.51 10.28
C HIS A 93 16.48 -21.97 9.14
N LEU A 94 15.95 -20.77 9.36
CA LEU A 94 15.31 -19.97 8.33
C LEU A 94 16.06 -18.64 8.20
N ALA A 95 16.44 -18.31 6.97
CA ALA A 95 16.96 -17.01 6.59
C ALA A 95 15.86 -16.19 5.95
N ALA A 96 15.57 -15.01 6.50
CA ALA A 96 14.57 -14.10 6.01
C ALA A 96 15.20 -12.79 5.58
N LEU A 97 14.90 -12.39 4.35
CA LEU A 97 15.09 -11.02 3.90
C LEU A 97 14.23 -10.10 4.75
N THR A 98 14.84 -9.06 5.29
CA THR A 98 14.17 -8.12 6.20
C THR A 98 14.40 -6.72 5.68
N ALA A 99 13.34 -5.94 5.58
CA ALA A 99 13.35 -4.53 5.23
C ALA A 99 12.96 -3.69 6.44
N ASP A 100 13.24 -2.39 6.40
CA ASP A 100 12.99 -1.45 7.49
C ASP A 100 13.80 -1.78 8.79
N GLY A 101 13.85 -0.86 9.74
CA GLY A 101 14.58 -1.03 11.01
C GLY A 101 16.10 -1.12 10.89
N GLY A 102 16.66 -0.88 9.69
CA GLY A 102 18.09 -1.01 9.37
C GLY A 102 18.61 -2.44 9.39
N ILE A 103 17.73 -3.44 9.27
CA ILE A 103 18.07 -4.85 9.10
C ILE A 103 17.87 -5.23 7.63
N ALA A 104 18.74 -6.10 7.12
CA ALA A 104 18.68 -6.66 5.77
C ALA A 104 18.40 -8.17 5.77
N LEU A 105 18.82 -8.86 6.83
CA LEU A 105 18.71 -10.31 6.96
C LEU A 105 18.49 -10.73 8.42
N THR A 106 17.49 -11.57 8.63
CA THR A 106 17.16 -12.22 9.90
C THR A 106 17.39 -13.73 9.80
N ILE A 107 18.17 -14.30 10.71
CA ILE A 107 18.33 -15.76 10.86
C ILE A 107 17.54 -16.20 12.10
N ALA A 108 16.62 -17.15 11.90
CA ALA A 108 15.85 -17.79 12.96
C ALA A 108 16.25 -19.26 13.11
N ASP A 109 16.54 -19.68 14.33
CA ASP A 109 16.74 -21.08 14.68
C ASP A 109 15.38 -21.76 14.83
N LEU A 110 15.11 -22.78 14.01
CA LEU A 110 13.79 -23.43 13.93
C LEU A 110 13.52 -24.39 15.09
N LYS A 111 14.58 -24.83 15.79
CA LYS A 111 14.50 -25.78 16.89
C LYS A 111 14.14 -25.09 18.21
N SER A 112 14.82 -23.99 18.50
CA SER A 112 14.59 -23.11 19.65
C SER A 112 13.48 -22.10 19.39
N TRP A 113 13.11 -21.90 18.12
CA TRP A 113 12.04 -21.00 17.66
C TRP A 113 12.29 -19.55 18.08
N LYS A 114 13.50 -19.05 17.77
CA LYS A 114 13.96 -17.70 18.13
C LYS A 114 14.73 -17.06 17.00
N VAL A 115 14.67 -15.73 16.92
CA VAL A 115 15.65 -14.95 16.15
C VAL A 115 17.01 -15.15 16.77
N GLN A 116 17.95 -15.68 15.99
CA GLN A 116 19.31 -16.00 16.42
C GLN A 116 20.30 -14.93 15.99
N GLN A 117 20.11 -14.33 14.81
CA GLN A 117 21.01 -13.33 14.28
C GLN A 117 20.27 -12.29 13.43
N LEU A 118 20.63 -11.03 13.60
CA LEU A 118 20.26 -9.90 12.75
C LEU A 118 21.49 -9.39 12.01
N VAL A 119 21.34 -9.08 10.73
CA VAL A 119 22.40 -8.52 9.87
C VAL A 119 21.88 -7.24 9.23
N GLY A 120 22.66 -6.17 9.28
CA GLY A 120 22.26 -4.87 8.72
C GLY A 120 23.18 -3.74 9.14
N ASN A 121 22.71 -2.50 8.95
CA ASN A 121 23.41 -1.28 9.37
C ASN A 121 22.81 -0.68 10.66
N SER A 122 21.82 -1.32 11.27
CA SER A 122 21.27 -0.92 12.57
C SER A 122 22.19 -1.27 13.73
N ALA A 123 22.20 -0.45 14.79
CA ALA A 123 22.95 -0.71 16.01
C ALA A 123 22.54 -2.01 16.71
N THR A 124 21.33 -2.51 16.44
CA THR A 124 20.81 -3.78 16.96
C THR A 124 21.32 -5.02 16.19
N ALA A 125 21.95 -4.84 15.03
CA ALA A 125 22.44 -5.96 14.23
C ALA A 125 23.66 -6.64 14.88
N ASN A 126 23.63 -7.98 14.91
CA ASN A 126 24.75 -8.80 15.39
C ASN A 126 25.95 -8.76 14.41
N LEU A 127 25.67 -8.73 13.11
CA LEU A 127 26.66 -8.58 12.06
C LEU A 127 26.38 -7.31 11.25
N ARG A 128 27.39 -6.45 11.13
CA ARG A 128 27.26 -5.16 10.45
C ARG A 128 27.64 -5.28 8.97
N ILE A 129 26.77 -4.75 8.10
CA ILE A 129 27.03 -4.53 6.67
C ILE A 129 26.80 -3.05 6.32
N ALA A 130 27.22 -2.63 5.13
CA ALA A 130 27.20 -1.22 4.74
C ALA A 130 25.78 -0.72 4.35
N GLY A 131 25.03 -1.53 3.60
CA GLY A 131 23.66 -1.23 3.16
C GLY A 131 22.63 -2.13 3.82
N ASN A 132 21.36 -1.77 3.66
CA ASN A 132 20.19 -2.51 4.15
C ASN A 132 19.07 -2.58 3.09
N ASP A 133 19.41 -2.22 1.86
CA ASP A 133 18.58 -2.45 0.68
C ASP A 133 18.50 -3.95 0.40
N VAL A 134 17.34 -4.42 -0.04
CA VAL A 134 17.14 -5.83 -0.29
C VAL A 134 16.28 -6.15 -1.52
N GLY A 135 16.35 -7.39 -2.01
CA GLY A 135 15.55 -7.85 -3.15
C GLY A 135 14.17 -8.40 -2.76
N GLN A 136 13.32 -8.64 -3.76
CA GLN A 136 11.92 -9.12 -3.61
C GLN A 136 11.78 -10.64 -3.38
N GLU A 137 12.87 -11.41 -3.29
CA GLU A 137 12.85 -12.88 -3.21
C GLU A 137 13.90 -13.44 -2.24
N GLY A 138 13.59 -14.58 -1.62
CA GLY A 138 14.30 -15.13 -0.46
C GLY A 138 15.83 -15.33 -0.63
N PRO A 139 16.62 -15.26 0.47
CA PRO A 139 18.04 -15.58 0.42
C PRO A 139 18.31 -16.98 -0.15
N SER A 140 19.42 -17.17 -0.86
CA SER A 140 19.70 -18.44 -1.52
C SER A 140 20.88 -19.19 -0.89
N TYR A 141 20.62 -20.35 -0.29
CA TYR A 141 21.66 -21.24 0.23
C TYR A 141 22.36 -22.00 -0.91
N SER A 142 23.68 -22.17 -0.80
CA SER A 142 24.38 -23.15 -1.64
C SER A 142 23.91 -24.58 -1.31
N PRO A 143 23.96 -25.52 -2.27
CA PRO A 143 23.48 -26.89 -2.06
C PRO A 143 24.15 -27.62 -0.89
N ASP A 144 25.39 -27.27 -0.55
CA ASP A 144 26.14 -27.82 0.58
C ASP A 144 25.88 -27.08 1.92
N GLY A 145 25.03 -26.05 1.91
CA GLY A 145 24.67 -25.24 3.07
C GLY A 145 25.76 -24.32 3.61
N LYS A 146 26.91 -24.19 2.92
CA LYS A 146 28.07 -23.43 3.45
C LYS A 146 28.08 -21.95 3.08
N SER A 147 27.24 -21.53 2.14
CA SER A 147 27.08 -20.12 1.79
C SER A 147 25.63 -19.72 1.63
N LEU A 148 25.34 -18.46 1.92
CA LEU A 148 24.04 -17.83 1.77
C LEU A 148 24.18 -16.55 0.96
N TRP A 149 23.35 -16.36 -0.05
CA TRP A 149 23.37 -15.17 -0.91
C TRP A 149 22.13 -14.31 -0.61
N LEU A 150 22.36 -13.08 -0.18
CA LEU A 150 21.34 -12.07 0.08
C LEU A 150 21.25 -11.14 -1.14
N ALA A 151 20.06 -11.05 -1.73
CA ALA A 151 19.78 -10.13 -2.84
C ALA A 151 19.88 -8.68 -2.37
N GLN A 152 20.60 -7.84 -3.11
CA GLN A 152 20.75 -6.40 -2.88
C GLN A 152 20.80 -5.65 -4.23
N THR A 153 20.79 -4.33 -4.18
CA THR A 153 21.02 -3.49 -5.35
C THR A 153 22.41 -3.79 -5.94
N ASP A 154 22.47 -3.92 -7.25
CA ASP A 154 23.68 -4.22 -8.01
C ASP A 154 24.36 -5.58 -7.69
N GLY A 155 23.60 -6.54 -7.15
CA GLY A 155 24.00 -7.94 -7.03
C GLY A 155 23.67 -8.58 -5.68
N TYR A 156 24.60 -9.35 -5.11
CA TYR A 156 24.36 -10.09 -3.88
C TYR A 156 25.41 -9.82 -2.82
N THR A 157 25.03 -9.84 -1.55
CA THR A 157 25.98 -10.09 -0.47
C THR A 157 26.00 -11.59 -0.15
N LYS A 158 27.16 -12.21 -0.39
CA LYS A 158 27.44 -13.61 -0.08
C LYS A 158 28.01 -13.72 1.33
N PHE A 159 27.48 -14.65 2.12
CA PHE A 159 27.96 -14.98 3.45
C PHE A 159 28.52 -16.40 3.51
N THR A 160 29.43 -16.62 4.45
CA THR A 160 29.77 -17.96 4.96
C THR A 160 28.75 -18.35 6.02
N VAL A 161 28.21 -19.57 5.95
CA VAL A 161 27.31 -20.13 6.96
C VAL A 161 28.15 -20.93 7.95
N ASN A 162 28.10 -20.55 9.22
CA ASN A 162 28.78 -21.21 10.32
C ASN A 162 28.08 -22.51 10.71
N PRO A 163 28.75 -23.44 11.42
CA PRO A 163 28.14 -24.69 11.87
C PRO A 163 26.91 -24.53 12.77
N ASP A 164 26.75 -23.38 13.42
CA ASP A 164 25.59 -23.04 14.25
C ASP A 164 24.46 -22.35 13.48
N GLY A 165 24.56 -22.23 12.16
CA GLY A 165 23.57 -21.59 11.29
C GLY A 165 23.72 -20.08 11.13
N THR A 166 24.53 -19.42 11.97
CA THR A 166 24.79 -17.98 11.81
C THR A 166 25.61 -17.69 10.56
N VAL A 167 25.53 -16.46 10.06
CA VAL A 167 26.29 -15.98 8.91
C VAL A 167 27.46 -15.09 9.33
N ALA A 168 28.55 -15.14 8.54
CA ALA A 168 29.75 -14.33 8.73
C ALA A 168 30.44 -14.04 7.38
N ALA A 169 31.49 -13.22 7.42
CA ALA A 169 32.35 -12.90 6.27
C ALA A 169 31.57 -12.43 5.02
N PRO A 170 30.83 -11.30 5.11
CA PRO A 170 30.09 -10.76 3.97
C PRO A 170 31.05 -10.40 2.82
N ALA A 171 30.67 -10.79 1.61
CA ALA A 171 31.41 -10.52 0.37
C ALA A 171 30.45 -10.15 -0.75
N ALA A 172 30.69 -9.02 -1.42
CA ALA A 172 29.86 -8.58 -2.52
C ALA A 172 30.09 -9.41 -3.80
N VAL A 173 29.01 -9.79 -4.47
CA VAL A 173 28.96 -10.37 -5.81
C VAL A 173 28.25 -9.37 -6.70
N LYS A 174 29.00 -8.64 -7.53
CA LYS A 174 28.47 -7.51 -8.31
C LYS A 174 27.88 -7.95 -9.64
N ILE A 175 26.75 -7.37 -10.01
CA ILE A 175 26.19 -7.40 -11.36
C ILE A 175 26.16 -5.96 -11.87
N PRO A 176 26.78 -5.64 -13.01
CA PRO A 176 26.79 -4.27 -13.52
C PRO A 176 25.40 -3.75 -13.87
N ALA A 177 25.17 -2.46 -13.61
CA ALA A 177 24.06 -1.70 -14.16
C ALA A 177 24.05 -1.75 -15.71
N ASP A 178 22.87 -1.58 -16.31
CA ASP A 178 22.66 -1.48 -17.76
C ASP A 178 22.11 -0.09 -18.08
N GLY A 179 23.01 0.84 -18.43
CA GLY A 179 22.67 2.26 -18.52
C GLY A 179 22.15 2.78 -17.17
N PRO A 180 20.97 3.41 -17.10
CA PRO A 180 20.36 3.89 -15.85
C PRO A 180 19.68 2.79 -15.01
N LYS A 181 19.69 1.53 -15.47
CA LYS A 181 19.01 0.42 -14.76
C LYS A 181 19.98 -0.33 -13.86
N HIS A 182 19.85 -0.13 -12.56
CA HIS A 182 20.57 -0.93 -11.56
C HIS A 182 20.22 -2.42 -11.70
N ALA A 183 21.16 -3.28 -11.28
CA ALA A 183 20.90 -4.72 -11.26
C ALA A 183 20.13 -5.08 -9.98
N LEU A 184 18.84 -4.78 -9.96
CA LEU A 184 17.92 -5.21 -8.91
C LEU A 184 17.71 -6.71 -9.04
N VAL A 185 18.37 -7.50 -8.19
CA VAL A 185 18.27 -8.96 -8.25
C VAL A 185 17.15 -9.48 -7.36
N ALA A 186 16.54 -10.58 -7.79
CA ALA A 186 15.51 -11.28 -7.04
C ALA A 186 16.00 -12.71 -6.73
N GLN A 187 15.28 -13.75 -7.16
CA GLN A 187 15.65 -15.12 -6.83
C GLN A 187 17.01 -15.52 -7.44
N ALA A 188 17.77 -16.29 -6.68
CA ALA A 188 18.93 -17.03 -7.16
C ALA A 188 18.73 -18.56 -7.05
N VAL A 189 19.21 -19.31 -8.04
CA VAL A 189 19.18 -20.79 -8.00
C VAL A 189 20.55 -21.34 -8.34
N PHE A 190 21.08 -22.18 -7.46
CA PHE A 190 22.33 -22.89 -7.69
C PHE A 190 22.15 -24.06 -8.67
N SER A 191 23.16 -24.31 -9.50
CA SER A 191 23.32 -25.59 -10.17
C SER A 191 23.52 -26.72 -9.13
N PRO A 192 23.18 -27.99 -9.46
CA PRO A 192 23.28 -29.08 -8.50
C PRO A 192 24.70 -29.32 -7.93
N ASP A 193 25.73 -28.97 -8.68
CA ASP A 193 27.13 -29.05 -8.28
C ASP A 193 27.61 -27.81 -7.50
N GLY A 194 26.76 -26.79 -7.34
CA GLY A 194 27.05 -25.54 -6.68
C GLY A 194 28.00 -24.61 -7.44
N SER A 195 28.39 -24.92 -8.69
CA SER A 195 29.40 -24.17 -9.43
C SER A 195 28.85 -22.92 -10.15
N THR A 196 27.54 -22.89 -10.41
CA THR A 196 26.85 -21.83 -11.14
C THR A 196 25.66 -21.33 -10.34
N VAL A 197 25.44 -20.01 -10.31
CA VAL A 197 24.23 -19.39 -9.75
C VAL A 197 23.45 -18.72 -10.88
N TYR A 198 22.19 -19.08 -11.06
CA TYR A 198 21.29 -18.41 -11.99
C TYR A 198 20.49 -17.35 -11.24
N SER A 199 20.57 -16.09 -11.67
CA SER A 199 19.94 -14.95 -11.01
C SER A 199 18.90 -14.31 -11.91
N ALA A 200 17.68 -14.12 -11.40
CA ALA A 200 16.77 -13.13 -11.97
C ALA A 200 17.33 -11.73 -11.67
N VAL A 201 17.38 -10.89 -12.71
CA VAL A 201 17.80 -9.49 -12.58
C VAL A 201 16.62 -8.62 -13.00
N ASN A 202 15.70 -8.44 -12.04
CA ASN A 202 14.42 -7.78 -12.17
C ASN A 202 14.56 -6.41 -12.88
N GLY A 203 15.46 -5.57 -12.39
CA GLY A 203 15.69 -4.22 -12.92
C GLY A 203 16.13 -4.17 -14.39
N GLN A 204 16.66 -5.28 -14.92
CA GLN A 204 17.26 -5.35 -16.25
C GLN A 204 16.56 -6.34 -17.19
N ASN A 205 15.41 -6.91 -16.78
CA ASN A 205 14.60 -7.83 -17.58
C ASN A 205 15.41 -9.00 -18.18
N ARG A 206 16.33 -9.56 -17.38
CA ARG A 206 17.22 -10.64 -17.80
C ARG A 206 17.48 -11.67 -16.70
N VAL A 207 17.95 -12.84 -17.10
CA VAL A 207 18.58 -13.83 -16.22
C VAL A 207 20.05 -13.94 -16.55
N VAL A 208 20.90 -14.00 -15.52
CA VAL A 208 22.35 -14.23 -15.69
C VAL A 208 22.79 -15.53 -15.03
N ALA A 209 23.77 -16.20 -15.62
CA ALA A 209 24.49 -17.31 -15.00
C ALA A 209 25.84 -16.81 -14.47
N LEU A 210 26.03 -16.88 -13.16
CA LEU A 210 27.23 -16.45 -12.45
C LEU A 210 28.08 -17.67 -12.08
N ASP A 211 29.40 -17.51 -12.14
CA ASP A 211 30.32 -18.41 -11.47
C ASP A 211 30.20 -18.25 -9.94
N ALA A 212 29.86 -19.31 -9.21
CA ALA A 212 29.58 -19.20 -7.77
C ALA A 212 30.82 -18.85 -6.92
N ALA A 213 32.03 -19.12 -7.45
CA ALA A 213 33.29 -18.84 -6.76
C ALA A 213 33.76 -17.40 -7.01
N THR A 214 33.68 -16.93 -8.26
CA THR A 214 34.26 -15.65 -8.69
C THR A 214 33.24 -14.53 -8.88
N GLY A 215 31.94 -14.85 -8.99
CA GLY A 215 30.89 -13.89 -9.34
C GLY A 215 30.86 -13.50 -10.82
N ALA A 216 31.71 -14.08 -11.66
CA ALA A 216 31.78 -13.72 -13.08
C ALA A 216 30.52 -14.16 -13.85
N ILE A 217 29.94 -13.25 -14.64
CA ILE A 217 28.82 -13.57 -15.55
C ILE A 217 29.36 -14.44 -16.70
N LYS A 218 28.88 -15.69 -16.77
CA LYS A 218 29.18 -16.67 -17.83
C LYS A 218 28.21 -16.58 -19.01
N GLN A 219 26.96 -16.21 -18.74
CA GLN A 219 25.91 -16.09 -19.75
C GLN A 219 24.80 -15.15 -19.29
N SER A 220 24.09 -14.54 -20.24
CA SER A 220 22.93 -13.67 -20.02
C SER A 220 21.82 -13.98 -21.02
N TRP A 221 20.57 -13.97 -20.55
CA TRP A 221 19.37 -14.17 -21.38
C TRP A 221 18.35 -13.07 -21.12
N ALA A 222 17.88 -12.40 -22.18
CA ALA A 222 16.72 -11.51 -22.08
C ALA A 222 15.45 -12.35 -21.83
N VAL A 223 14.63 -11.94 -20.87
CA VAL A 223 13.38 -12.61 -20.49
C VAL A 223 12.21 -11.60 -20.55
N GLY A 224 11.09 -11.91 -19.89
CA GLY A 224 9.98 -10.96 -19.76
C GLY A 224 10.31 -9.77 -18.85
N ASN A 225 9.33 -8.90 -18.65
CA ASN A 225 9.48 -7.70 -17.83
C ASN A 225 9.39 -8.06 -16.34
N ALA A 226 10.27 -7.47 -15.52
CA ALA A 226 10.34 -7.68 -14.07
C ALA A 226 10.42 -9.17 -13.69
N PRO A 227 11.50 -9.89 -14.06
CA PRO A 227 11.70 -11.27 -13.62
C PRO A 227 11.90 -11.34 -12.10
N ARG A 228 11.15 -12.20 -11.41
CA ARG A 228 11.13 -12.28 -9.95
C ARG A 228 11.65 -13.62 -9.42
N ASP A 229 10.84 -14.67 -9.47
CA ASP A 229 11.23 -16.01 -9.01
C ASP A 229 11.72 -16.89 -10.18
N LEU A 230 12.53 -17.90 -9.86
CA LEU A 230 12.93 -18.92 -10.82
C LEU A 230 13.18 -20.29 -10.20
N VAL A 231 12.92 -21.34 -10.97
CA VAL A 231 13.17 -22.72 -10.56
C VAL A 231 13.79 -23.55 -11.68
N ARG A 232 14.70 -24.45 -11.32
CA ARG A 232 15.32 -25.41 -12.24
C ARG A 232 14.56 -26.73 -12.27
N VAL A 233 14.13 -27.15 -13.46
CA VAL A 233 13.54 -28.48 -13.69
C VAL A 233 14.31 -29.19 -14.80
N GLY A 234 15.10 -30.20 -14.44
CA GLY A 234 15.97 -30.90 -15.40
C GLY A 234 16.99 -29.94 -16.03
N THR A 235 16.98 -29.81 -17.36
CA THR A 235 17.84 -28.91 -18.12
C THR A 235 17.20 -27.55 -18.39
N LYS A 236 16.09 -27.21 -17.74
CA LYS A 236 15.37 -25.95 -17.98
C LYS A 236 15.34 -25.08 -16.74
N LEU A 237 15.39 -23.76 -16.93
CA LEU A 237 14.97 -22.78 -15.93
C LEU A 237 13.61 -22.22 -16.35
N TYR A 238 12.72 -22.08 -15.37
CA TYR A 238 11.44 -21.39 -15.50
C TYR A 238 11.51 -20.14 -14.64
N VAL A 239 11.12 -18.99 -15.20
CA VAL A 239 11.29 -17.67 -14.58
C VAL A 239 9.96 -16.94 -14.66
N SER A 240 9.40 -16.51 -13.54
CA SER A 240 8.21 -15.65 -13.55
C SER A 240 8.58 -14.22 -13.94
N ASN A 241 7.72 -13.56 -14.74
CA ASN A 241 7.88 -12.18 -15.16
C ASN A 241 6.60 -11.40 -14.84
N GLU A 242 6.66 -10.56 -13.81
CA GLU A 242 5.48 -9.88 -13.23
C GLU A 242 4.79 -8.96 -14.25
N GLY A 243 5.59 -8.18 -14.98
CA GLY A 243 5.14 -7.30 -16.07
C GLY A 243 4.93 -8.02 -17.41
N GLY A 244 4.95 -9.35 -17.41
CA GLY A 244 4.65 -10.17 -18.57
C GLY A 244 5.66 -10.06 -19.71
N HIS A 245 5.18 -10.00 -20.96
CA HIS A 245 6.05 -9.99 -22.13
C HIS A 245 6.57 -8.57 -22.43
N PRO A 246 7.73 -8.44 -23.10
CA PRO A 246 8.17 -7.15 -23.62
C PRO A 246 7.10 -6.51 -24.51
N ALA A 247 6.91 -5.20 -24.39
CA ALA A 247 5.90 -4.48 -25.15
C ALA A 247 6.08 -4.64 -26.66
N GLN A 248 4.97 -4.82 -27.37
CA GLN A 248 4.96 -4.92 -28.82
C GLN A 248 4.65 -3.56 -29.47
N PRO A 249 5.10 -3.31 -30.71
CA PRO A 249 4.80 -2.05 -31.39
C PRO A 249 3.29 -1.77 -31.49
N GLY A 250 2.86 -0.61 -30.99
CA GLY A 250 1.46 -0.16 -30.99
C GLY A 250 0.61 -0.69 -29.83
N GLU A 251 1.19 -1.47 -28.92
CA GLU A 251 0.54 -1.88 -27.68
C GLU A 251 0.47 -0.71 -26.68
N PRO A 252 -0.67 -0.49 -26.01
CA PRO A 252 -0.72 0.45 -24.91
C PRO A 252 0.19 0.02 -23.77
N THR A 253 0.93 0.98 -23.24
CA THR A 253 1.93 0.74 -22.21
C THR A 253 1.87 1.82 -21.13
N LEU A 254 2.38 1.48 -19.97
CA LEU A 254 2.69 2.40 -18.89
C LEU A 254 4.12 2.09 -18.42
N ASN A 255 4.81 3.09 -17.87
CA ASN A 255 6.15 2.91 -17.34
C ASN A 255 6.14 1.92 -16.16
N SER A 256 7.27 1.24 -15.97
CA SER A 256 7.68 0.58 -14.72
C SER A 256 9.19 0.50 -14.77
N TYR A 257 9.89 1.26 -13.93
CA TYR A 257 11.35 1.35 -13.90
C TYR A 257 12.02 1.51 -15.27
N ASN A 258 11.64 2.56 -16.00
CA ASN A 258 12.16 2.85 -17.34
C ASN A 258 11.93 1.71 -18.36
N THR A 259 10.97 0.82 -18.10
CA THR A 259 10.50 -0.22 -19.03
C THR A 259 9.05 0.08 -19.37
N GLN A 260 8.72 0.08 -20.67
CA GLN A 260 7.34 0.17 -21.13
C GLN A 260 6.68 -1.21 -20.98
N VAL A 261 5.73 -1.31 -20.06
CA VAL A 261 5.02 -2.56 -19.73
C VAL A 261 3.63 -2.54 -20.39
N PRO A 262 3.19 -3.63 -21.04
CA PRO A 262 1.82 -3.75 -21.54
C PRO A 262 0.79 -3.44 -20.46
N ALA A 263 -0.01 -2.40 -20.66
CA ALA A 263 -0.89 -1.85 -19.64
C ALA A 263 -2.24 -1.37 -20.19
N SER A 264 -3.24 -1.36 -19.33
CA SER A 264 -4.58 -0.87 -19.64
C SER A 264 -4.59 0.65 -19.68
N GLN A 265 -5.10 1.25 -20.77
CA GLN A 265 -5.33 2.71 -20.82
C GLN A 265 -6.43 3.17 -19.86
N PHE A 266 -7.23 2.25 -19.34
CA PHE A 266 -8.32 2.56 -18.42
C PHE A 266 -7.89 2.42 -16.97
N THR A 267 -7.14 1.39 -16.62
CA THR A 267 -6.81 1.06 -15.22
C THR A 267 -5.32 1.20 -14.90
N GLY A 268 -4.44 1.53 -15.85
CA GLY A 268 -2.98 1.57 -15.62
C GLY A 268 -2.33 0.21 -15.34
N ALA A 269 -3.11 -0.81 -14.96
CA ALA A 269 -2.65 -2.15 -14.62
C ALA A 269 -2.09 -2.92 -15.80
N THR A 270 -1.16 -3.82 -15.49
CA THR A 270 -0.58 -4.74 -16.46
C THR A 270 -1.64 -5.61 -17.15
N THR A 271 -1.40 -5.92 -18.42
CA THR A 271 -2.32 -6.73 -19.25
C THR A 271 -1.75 -8.08 -19.67
N SER A 272 -0.50 -8.37 -19.30
CA SER A 272 0.17 -9.63 -19.60
C SER A 272 0.95 -10.17 -18.41
N GLY A 273 1.06 -11.50 -18.32
CA GLY A 273 1.89 -12.20 -17.35
C GLY A 273 2.46 -13.46 -17.97
N THR A 274 3.76 -13.72 -17.77
CA THR A 274 4.45 -14.81 -18.48
C THR A 274 5.44 -15.56 -17.58
N VAL A 275 5.73 -16.81 -17.96
CA VAL A 275 6.89 -17.56 -17.50
C VAL A 275 7.86 -17.77 -18.65
N SER A 276 9.10 -17.31 -18.50
CA SER A 276 10.17 -17.58 -19.46
C SER A 276 10.79 -18.95 -19.22
N VAL A 277 11.19 -19.64 -20.30
CA VAL A 277 11.82 -20.97 -20.26
C VAL A 277 13.18 -20.91 -20.94
N ILE A 278 14.24 -21.09 -20.17
CA ILE A 278 15.64 -21.10 -20.63
C ILE A 278 16.12 -22.54 -20.74
N ASP A 279 16.71 -22.91 -21.88
CA ASP A 279 17.31 -24.23 -22.09
C ASP A 279 18.80 -24.21 -21.71
N LEU A 280 19.14 -24.85 -20.58
CA LEU A 280 20.52 -24.94 -20.09
C LEU A 280 21.37 -25.93 -20.89
N ALA A 281 20.75 -26.83 -21.67
CA ALA A 281 21.49 -27.72 -22.58
C ALA A 281 21.85 -27.03 -23.90
N ASN A 282 21.14 -25.96 -24.26
CA ASN A 282 21.41 -25.12 -25.41
C ASN A 282 21.38 -23.64 -25.02
N THR A 283 22.43 -23.20 -24.32
CA THR A 283 22.52 -21.86 -23.72
C THR A 283 22.50 -20.72 -24.73
N ALA A 284 22.68 -20.99 -26.03
CA ALA A 284 22.57 -20.00 -27.11
C ALA A 284 21.13 -19.82 -27.64
N ALA A 285 20.20 -20.72 -27.30
CA ALA A 285 18.81 -20.58 -27.70
C ALA A 285 18.13 -19.42 -26.97
N ALA A 286 17.30 -18.67 -27.71
CA ALA A 286 16.44 -17.66 -27.10
C ALA A 286 15.44 -18.31 -26.13
N PRO A 287 15.17 -17.69 -24.96
CA PRO A 287 14.15 -18.19 -24.05
C PRO A 287 12.78 -18.27 -24.72
N LYS A 288 12.00 -19.30 -24.36
CA LYS A 288 10.59 -19.41 -24.75
C LYS A 288 9.71 -18.70 -23.72
N SER A 289 8.47 -18.40 -24.08
CA SER A 289 7.49 -17.81 -23.16
C SER A 289 6.24 -18.70 -23.04
N ILE A 290 5.68 -18.74 -21.83
CA ILE A 290 4.41 -19.37 -21.50
C ILE A 290 3.49 -18.32 -20.88
N ASP A 291 2.35 -18.05 -21.50
CA ASP A 291 1.34 -17.15 -20.93
C ASP A 291 0.70 -17.76 -19.68
N VAL A 292 0.61 -16.97 -18.62
CA VAL A 292 -0.03 -17.29 -17.34
C VAL A 292 -0.97 -16.15 -16.93
N GLY A 293 -1.36 -16.07 -15.66
CA GLY A 293 -2.13 -14.92 -15.15
C GLY A 293 -1.23 -13.71 -14.93
N LEU A 294 -1.83 -12.57 -14.61
CA LEU A 294 -1.15 -11.32 -14.29
C LEU A 294 -0.35 -11.41 -12.99
N HIS A 295 0.80 -10.73 -12.97
CA HIS A 295 1.79 -10.72 -11.89
C HIS A 295 2.13 -12.14 -11.42
N PRO A 296 2.72 -12.98 -12.30
CA PRO A 296 3.28 -14.23 -11.84
C PRO A 296 4.42 -13.94 -10.85
N THR A 297 4.28 -14.39 -9.61
CA THR A 297 5.24 -14.13 -8.52
C THR A 297 6.05 -15.39 -8.22
N ALA A 298 5.55 -16.31 -7.39
CA ALA A 298 6.28 -17.52 -7.04
C ALA A 298 6.17 -18.62 -8.10
N VAL A 299 7.26 -19.36 -8.32
CA VAL A 299 7.35 -20.52 -9.23
C VAL A 299 7.89 -21.74 -8.49
N TYR A 300 7.01 -22.66 -8.13
CA TYR A 300 7.37 -23.86 -7.36
C TYR A 300 7.23 -25.15 -8.17
N SER A 301 8.22 -26.04 -8.10
CA SER A 301 8.15 -27.36 -8.76
C SER A 301 7.99 -28.51 -7.78
N ALA A 302 6.96 -29.33 -7.99
CA ALA A 302 6.79 -30.58 -7.24
C ALA A 302 5.95 -31.60 -8.03
N LYS A 303 6.20 -32.90 -7.79
CA LYS A 303 5.47 -34.03 -8.39
C LYS A 303 5.26 -33.92 -9.92
N GLY A 304 6.30 -33.45 -10.64
CA GLY A 304 6.27 -33.33 -12.10
C GLY A 304 5.42 -32.16 -12.63
N ALA A 305 5.07 -31.20 -11.78
CA ALA A 305 4.34 -29.99 -12.11
C ALA A 305 5.15 -28.75 -11.72
N LEU A 306 4.79 -27.63 -12.33
CA LEU A 306 5.16 -26.28 -11.91
C LEU A 306 3.89 -25.53 -11.49
N PHE A 307 3.95 -24.84 -10.36
CA PHE A 307 2.88 -24.00 -9.83
C PHE A 307 3.36 -22.55 -9.89
N VAL A 308 2.56 -21.68 -10.48
CA VAL A 308 2.85 -20.26 -10.62
C VAL A 308 1.73 -19.48 -9.97
N THR A 309 2.00 -18.82 -8.84
CA THR A 309 1.04 -17.88 -8.24
C THR A 309 0.94 -16.66 -9.16
N ASN A 310 -0.29 -16.27 -9.51
CA ASN A 310 -0.56 -15.10 -10.36
C ASN A 310 -1.32 -14.11 -9.49
N THR A 311 -0.58 -13.23 -8.83
CA THR A 311 -1.01 -12.45 -7.67
C THR A 311 -2.15 -11.50 -8.04
N ALA A 312 -1.96 -10.69 -9.09
CA ALA A 312 -2.98 -9.77 -9.59
C ALA A 312 -4.17 -10.48 -10.25
N SER A 313 -3.98 -11.72 -10.75
CA SER A 313 -5.08 -12.53 -11.31
C SER A 313 -5.82 -13.38 -10.28
N ASN A 314 -5.34 -13.49 -9.04
CA ASN A 314 -5.97 -14.30 -8.00
C ASN A 314 -6.15 -15.78 -8.41
N THR A 315 -5.10 -16.34 -9.01
CA THR A 315 -5.07 -17.74 -9.47
C THR A 315 -3.69 -18.38 -9.31
N VAL A 316 -3.64 -19.72 -9.35
CA VAL A 316 -2.40 -20.49 -9.54
C VAL A 316 -2.44 -21.21 -10.89
N SER A 317 -1.44 -20.97 -11.75
CA SER A 317 -1.26 -21.66 -13.02
C SER A 317 -0.43 -22.93 -12.80
N VAL A 318 -0.93 -24.07 -13.28
CA VAL A 318 -0.22 -25.36 -13.23
C VAL A 318 0.34 -25.69 -14.60
N ILE A 319 1.67 -25.76 -14.71
CA ILE A 319 2.40 -26.02 -15.95
C ILE A 319 2.94 -27.46 -15.96
N ASP A 320 2.79 -28.13 -17.10
CA ASP A 320 3.47 -29.39 -17.43
C ASP A 320 4.85 -29.07 -18.03
N PRO A 321 5.96 -29.31 -17.30
CA PRO A 321 7.31 -28.97 -17.78
C PRO A 321 7.79 -29.85 -18.95
N GLY A 322 7.15 -31.00 -19.17
CA GLY A 322 7.44 -31.84 -20.33
C GLY A 322 6.92 -31.25 -21.64
N ARG A 323 5.90 -30.39 -21.57
CA ARG A 323 5.26 -29.77 -22.75
C ARG A 323 5.37 -28.25 -22.79
N ASP A 324 5.84 -27.62 -21.72
CA ASP A 324 5.89 -26.16 -21.56
C ASP A 324 4.51 -25.53 -21.78
N LYS A 325 3.48 -26.08 -21.11
CA LYS A 325 2.09 -25.61 -21.23
C LYS A 325 1.36 -25.61 -19.90
N VAL A 326 0.57 -24.55 -19.68
CA VAL A 326 -0.45 -24.52 -18.63
C VAL A 326 -1.50 -25.60 -18.91
N VAL A 327 -1.65 -26.54 -17.98
CA VAL A 327 -2.62 -27.64 -18.05
C VAL A 327 -3.84 -27.41 -17.16
N GLN A 328 -3.72 -26.53 -16.17
CA GLN A 328 -4.79 -26.16 -15.24
C GLN A 328 -4.57 -24.76 -14.68
N THR A 329 -5.66 -24.06 -14.39
CA THR A 329 -5.65 -22.80 -13.61
C THR A 329 -6.59 -22.97 -12.41
N ILE A 330 -6.07 -22.73 -11.21
CA ILE A 330 -6.73 -22.87 -9.93
C ILE A 330 -7.17 -21.49 -9.46
N ALA A 331 -8.46 -21.29 -9.18
CA ALA A 331 -8.91 -20.04 -8.57
C ALA A 331 -8.57 -20.01 -7.08
N THR A 332 -8.08 -18.87 -6.59
CA THR A 332 -7.74 -18.65 -5.17
C THR A 332 -8.68 -17.66 -4.49
N GLN A 333 -9.89 -17.51 -5.02
CA GLN A 333 -10.96 -16.63 -4.51
C GLN A 333 -11.93 -17.48 -3.65
N PRO A 334 -11.73 -17.59 -2.32
CA PRO A 334 -12.60 -18.38 -1.44
C PRO A 334 -14.00 -17.79 -1.28
N TRP A 335 -14.15 -16.47 -1.37
CA TRP A 335 -15.39 -15.76 -1.09
C TRP A 335 -16.05 -15.27 -2.39
N PRO A 336 -17.34 -15.57 -2.63
CA PRO A 336 -17.98 -15.32 -3.93
C PRO A 336 -18.33 -13.85 -4.21
N GLU A 337 -18.33 -12.98 -3.19
CA GLU A 337 -18.71 -11.57 -3.35
C GLU A 337 -17.63 -10.73 -4.03
N ALA A 338 -16.37 -11.19 -4.05
CA ALA A 338 -15.25 -10.49 -4.66
C ALA A 338 -14.34 -11.44 -5.46
N SER A 339 -13.74 -10.93 -6.55
CA SER A 339 -12.82 -11.69 -7.42
C SER A 339 -11.39 -11.16 -7.45
N VAL A 340 -11.13 -10.00 -6.85
CA VAL A 340 -9.82 -9.31 -6.82
C VAL A 340 -9.40 -9.09 -5.36
N GLY A 341 -8.09 -8.97 -5.10
CA GLY A 341 -7.55 -8.64 -3.78
C GLY A 341 -7.33 -9.81 -2.82
N TYR A 342 -7.17 -11.05 -3.31
CA TYR A 342 -6.77 -12.20 -2.49
C TYR A 342 -5.26 -12.45 -2.49
N GLU A 343 -4.59 -12.03 -3.58
CA GLU A 343 -3.12 -11.93 -3.69
C GLU A 343 -2.40 -13.23 -3.32
N PRO A 344 -2.55 -14.31 -4.12
CA PRO A 344 -1.77 -15.51 -3.90
C PRO A 344 -0.30 -15.24 -4.16
N ASP A 345 0.56 -15.43 -3.16
CA ASP A 345 1.95 -15.00 -3.23
C ASP A 345 2.93 -16.20 -3.14
N GLY A 346 2.86 -16.97 -2.05
CA GLY A 346 3.67 -18.17 -1.84
C GLY A 346 2.95 -19.49 -2.10
N VAL A 347 3.70 -20.54 -2.47
CA VAL A 347 3.14 -21.88 -2.72
C VAL A 347 4.10 -23.00 -2.32
N THR A 348 3.58 -24.07 -1.70
CA THR A 348 4.34 -25.29 -1.41
C THR A 348 3.47 -26.55 -1.50
N LEU A 349 4.09 -27.74 -1.55
CA LEU A 349 3.39 -29.02 -1.58
C LEU A 349 3.90 -29.94 -0.47
N THR A 350 3.02 -30.35 0.43
CA THR A 350 3.34 -31.31 1.47
C THR A 350 3.59 -32.72 0.91
N GLY A 351 4.31 -33.57 1.66
CA GLY A 351 4.58 -34.95 1.27
C GLY A 351 3.32 -35.77 0.97
N ASP A 352 2.23 -35.54 1.71
CA ASP A 352 0.94 -36.22 1.52
C ASP A 352 0.10 -35.63 0.36
N GLY A 353 0.61 -34.64 -0.37
CA GLY A 353 -0.04 -34.06 -1.54
C GLY A 353 -1.06 -32.97 -1.24
N ARG A 354 -0.86 -32.18 -0.17
CA ARG A 354 -1.59 -30.92 0.03
C ARG A 354 -0.82 -29.77 -0.57
N LEU A 355 -1.43 -29.11 -1.55
CA LEU A 355 -0.92 -27.85 -2.10
C LEU A 355 -1.39 -26.74 -1.17
N LEU A 356 -0.44 -25.98 -0.66
CA LEU A 356 -0.68 -24.86 0.25
C LEU A 356 -0.30 -23.58 -0.51
N VAL A 357 -1.20 -22.60 -0.51
CA VAL A 357 -1.03 -21.32 -1.21
C VAL A 357 -1.32 -20.20 -0.21
N THR A 358 -0.38 -19.29 0.03
CA THR A 358 -0.68 -18.11 0.86
C THR A 358 -1.61 -17.18 0.10
N LEU A 359 -2.48 -16.48 0.82
CA LEU A 359 -3.35 -15.42 0.31
C LEU A 359 -3.04 -14.18 1.15
N GLY A 360 -2.16 -13.30 0.63
CA GLY A 360 -1.56 -12.20 1.38
C GLY A 360 -2.62 -11.33 2.04
N ARG A 361 -3.46 -10.68 1.22
CA ARG A 361 -4.52 -9.78 1.69
C ARG A 361 -5.62 -10.45 2.52
N ALA A 362 -5.75 -11.78 2.45
CA ALA A 362 -6.74 -12.54 3.22
C ALA A 362 -6.23 -13.06 4.59
N ASN A 363 -4.94 -12.86 4.88
CA ASN A 363 -4.27 -13.39 6.08
C ASN A 363 -4.54 -14.89 6.27
N ALA A 364 -4.36 -15.65 5.18
CA ALA A 364 -4.70 -17.07 5.18
C ALA A 364 -3.80 -17.92 4.27
N VAL A 365 -3.81 -19.23 4.53
CA VAL A 365 -3.30 -20.26 3.63
C VAL A 365 -4.48 -21.06 3.07
N ALA A 366 -4.63 -21.07 1.74
CA ALA A 366 -5.55 -21.95 1.05
C ALA A 366 -4.97 -23.35 0.87
N VAL A 367 -5.76 -24.36 1.24
CA VAL A 367 -5.37 -25.78 1.21
C VAL A 367 -6.13 -26.51 0.10
N TYR A 368 -5.39 -27.20 -0.76
CA TYR A 368 -5.94 -28.05 -1.81
C TYR A 368 -5.34 -29.45 -1.76
N ARG A 369 -6.07 -30.45 -2.25
CA ARG A 369 -5.52 -31.78 -2.55
C ARG A 369 -5.01 -31.80 -3.98
N PHE A 370 -3.76 -32.19 -4.16
CA PHE A 370 -3.10 -32.32 -5.45
C PHE A 370 -2.54 -33.73 -5.63
N GLN A 371 -2.95 -34.40 -6.70
CA GLN A 371 -2.48 -35.74 -7.06
C GLN A 371 -1.48 -35.69 -8.22
N SER A 372 -1.86 -35.04 -9.33
CA SER A 372 -1.03 -34.86 -10.52
C SER A 372 -1.46 -33.61 -11.30
N ALA A 373 -0.60 -33.13 -12.20
CA ALA A 373 -0.90 -31.96 -13.03
C ALA A 373 -2.09 -32.17 -14.00
N GLN A 374 -2.49 -33.43 -14.25
CA GLN A 374 -3.60 -33.75 -15.16
C GLN A 374 -4.95 -33.88 -14.45
N GLU A 375 -4.95 -33.98 -13.12
CA GLU A 375 -6.15 -34.11 -12.30
C GLU A 375 -6.52 -32.77 -11.64
N PRO A 376 -7.81 -32.38 -11.65
CA PRO A 376 -8.27 -31.20 -10.95
C PRO A 376 -7.88 -31.22 -9.47
N VAL A 377 -7.30 -30.12 -8.99
CA VAL A 377 -7.17 -29.94 -7.55
C VAL A 377 -8.55 -29.89 -6.91
N SER A 378 -8.65 -30.34 -5.66
CA SER A 378 -9.86 -30.16 -4.86
C SER A 378 -9.56 -29.28 -3.66
N TYR A 379 -10.38 -28.25 -3.48
CA TYR A 379 -10.27 -27.33 -2.36
C TYR A 379 -10.66 -28.02 -1.04
N VAL A 380 -9.90 -27.76 0.02
CA VAL A 380 -10.12 -28.30 1.37
C VAL A 380 -10.65 -27.22 2.33
N GLY A 381 -9.98 -26.07 2.37
CA GLY A 381 -10.32 -24.96 3.26
C GLY A 381 -9.20 -23.93 3.42
N LEU A 382 -9.34 -23.04 4.39
CA LEU A 382 -8.37 -22.01 4.76
C LEU A 382 -7.80 -22.24 6.16
N LEU A 383 -6.58 -21.78 6.39
CA LEU A 383 -5.92 -21.70 7.69
C LEU A 383 -5.54 -20.24 7.98
N PRO A 384 -5.80 -19.70 9.18
CA PRO A 384 -5.49 -18.31 9.52
C PRO A 384 -4.00 -18.09 9.75
N THR A 385 -3.49 -16.96 9.28
CA THR A 385 -2.12 -16.51 9.50
C THR A 385 -2.09 -15.16 10.25
N ASP A 386 -0.89 -14.65 10.48
CA ASP A 386 -0.69 -13.23 10.80
C ASP A 386 -0.83 -12.38 9.53
N TYR A 387 -0.56 -11.08 9.64
CA TYR A 387 -0.81 -10.09 8.61
C TYR A 387 0.13 -10.26 7.40
N PHE A 388 -0.48 -10.51 6.24
CA PHE A 388 0.14 -10.59 4.92
C PHE A 388 1.17 -11.74 4.77
N PRO A 389 0.73 -13.01 4.66
CA PRO A 389 1.62 -14.15 4.43
C PRO A 389 2.22 -14.15 3.01
N THR A 390 3.53 -14.00 2.92
CA THR A 390 4.27 -13.94 1.63
C THR A 390 4.97 -15.25 1.27
N ALA A 391 5.54 -15.96 2.25
CA ALA A 391 6.28 -17.20 2.00
C ALA A 391 5.72 -18.39 2.78
N ILE A 392 5.78 -19.59 2.18
CA ILE A 392 5.35 -20.84 2.81
C ILE A 392 6.24 -22.02 2.41
N THR A 393 6.61 -22.85 3.38
CA THR A 393 7.40 -24.07 3.13
C THR A 393 7.12 -25.15 4.17
N THR A 394 7.77 -26.31 4.02
CA THR A 394 7.66 -27.44 4.96
C THR A 394 9.02 -27.88 5.45
N VAL A 395 9.11 -28.18 6.75
CA VAL A 395 10.29 -28.74 7.41
C VAL A 395 9.87 -29.96 8.22
N GLY A 396 10.17 -31.15 7.69
CA GLY A 396 9.63 -32.38 8.24
C GLY A 396 8.09 -32.37 8.23
N PRO A 397 7.41 -32.55 9.38
CA PRO A 397 5.96 -32.50 9.48
C PRO A 397 5.40 -31.07 9.65
N ASP A 398 6.25 -30.08 9.85
CA ASP A 398 5.85 -28.72 10.18
C ASP A 398 5.73 -27.88 8.91
N VAL A 399 4.72 -27.01 8.88
CA VAL A 399 4.52 -25.96 7.90
C VAL A 399 5.03 -24.66 8.52
N LEU A 400 5.82 -23.92 7.75
CA LEU A 400 6.32 -22.60 8.13
C LEU A 400 5.73 -21.55 7.20
N VAL A 401 5.28 -20.44 7.77
CA VAL A 401 4.77 -19.27 7.04
C VAL A 401 5.51 -18.02 7.51
N SER A 402 5.91 -17.17 6.57
CA SER A 402 6.49 -15.86 6.85
C SER A 402 5.47 -14.78 6.50
N ASN A 403 5.23 -13.86 7.44
CA ASN A 403 4.23 -12.80 7.32
C ASN A 403 4.92 -11.44 7.29
N THR A 404 4.71 -10.68 6.21
CA THR A 404 5.41 -9.42 5.92
C THR A 404 5.08 -8.34 6.94
N ARG A 405 3.79 -8.20 7.28
CA ARG A 405 3.26 -7.15 8.17
C ARG A 405 3.08 -7.64 9.62
N GLY A 406 3.28 -8.93 9.88
CA GLY A 406 3.29 -9.51 11.22
C GLY A 406 2.05 -9.18 12.05
N ILE A 407 2.24 -8.38 13.09
CA ILE A 407 1.19 -7.92 14.00
C ILE A 407 0.95 -6.40 13.91
N ASP A 408 1.20 -5.82 12.74
CA ASP A 408 1.06 -4.38 12.44
C ASP A 408 2.19 -3.50 13.02
N ALA A 409 2.02 -2.17 13.02
CA ALA A 409 2.96 -1.14 13.51
C ALA A 409 3.15 -1.13 15.05
N ARG A 410 3.59 -2.27 15.60
CA ARG A 410 3.69 -2.54 17.04
C ARG A 410 5.11 -2.74 17.56
N ARG A 411 6.14 -2.42 16.77
CA ARG A 411 7.54 -2.46 17.20
C ARG A 411 7.72 -1.52 18.39
N PRO A 412 8.34 -1.97 19.49
CA PRO A 412 8.59 -1.13 20.65
C PRO A 412 9.79 -0.22 20.40
N THR A 413 9.59 0.93 19.74
CA THR A 413 10.65 1.92 19.46
C THR A 413 10.75 2.98 20.54
N THR A 414 9.62 3.59 20.92
CA THR A 414 9.54 4.61 21.97
C THR A 414 8.36 4.33 22.90
N ALA A 415 8.46 4.78 24.15
CA ALA A 415 7.36 4.68 25.12
C ALA A 415 6.31 5.77 24.93
N ALA A 416 6.59 6.77 24.08
CA ALA A 416 5.72 7.94 23.86
C ALA A 416 4.57 7.68 22.88
N GLY A 417 4.59 6.59 22.12
CA GLY A 417 3.58 6.26 21.13
C GLY A 417 4.13 5.34 20.05
N HIS A 418 3.39 5.26 18.94
CA HIS A 418 3.66 4.40 17.79
C HIS A 418 3.72 5.25 16.52
N GLY A 419 4.66 4.92 15.61
CA GLY A 419 4.70 5.44 14.24
C GLY A 419 4.37 4.36 13.21
N THR A 420 3.94 4.71 12.00
CA THR A 420 3.61 3.74 10.93
C THR A 420 4.78 2.80 10.59
N HIS A 421 6.01 3.32 10.69
CA HIS A 421 7.26 2.56 10.50
C HIS A 421 7.65 1.67 11.69
N ASP A 422 6.83 1.59 12.74
CA ASP A 422 6.95 0.58 13.78
C ASP A 422 6.44 -0.80 13.29
N THR A 423 6.39 -1.03 11.98
CA THR A 423 5.90 -2.29 11.39
C THR A 423 6.70 -3.48 11.93
N THR A 424 6.00 -4.53 12.32
CA THR A 424 6.58 -5.82 12.69
C THR A 424 6.49 -6.82 11.54
N SER A 425 7.11 -7.98 11.72
CA SER A 425 6.85 -9.17 10.89
C SER A 425 6.71 -10.40 11.79
N SER A 426 6.37 -11.55 11.21
CA SER A 426 6.34 -12.78 12.01
C SER A 426 6.67 -14.04 11.22
N LEU A 427 7.16 -15.03 11.94
CA LEU A 427 7.20 -16.42 11.50
C LEU A 427 6.12 -17.21 12.23
N GLN A 428 5.45 -18.10 11.51
CA GLN A 428 4.41 -18.97 12.05
C GLN A 428 4.77 -20.43 11.76
N LYS A 429 4.53 -21.32 12.74
CA LYS A 429 4.78 -22.76 12.63
C LYS A 429 3.59 -23.56 13.13
N PHE A 430 3.16 -24.54 12.33
CA PHE A 430 2.12 -25.47 12.72
C PHE A 430 2.27 -26.82 12.02
N ARG A 431 1.65 -27.86 12.57
CA ARG A 431 1.42 -29.11 11.82
C ARG A 431 0.13 -29.00 11.05
N LEU A 432 0.15 -29.44 9.80
CA LEU A 432 -1.04 -29.38 8.96
C LEU A 432 -2.20 -30.13 9.64
N PRO A 433 -3.32 -29.46 9.98
CA PRO A 433 -4.45 -30.12 10.59
C PRO A 433 -5.14 -31.08 9.61
N ASP A 434 -5.94 -32.00 10.15
CA ASP A 434 -6.80 -32.81 9.28
C ASP A 434 -7.89 -31.95 8.59
N ASP A 435 -8.47 -32.50 7.53
CA ASP A 435 -9.50 -31.82 6.74
C ASP A 435 -10.74 -31.41 7.55
N HIS A 436 -11.04 -32.07 8.68
CA HIS A 436 -12.15 -31.68 9.54
C HIS A 436 -11.83 -30.42 10.33
N ALA A 437 -10.64 -30.36 10.94
CA ALA A 437 -10.14 -29.18 11.63
C ALA A 437 -10.00 -27.98 10.67
N ILE A 438 -9.51 -28.20 9.44
CA ILE A 438 -9.38 -27.15 8.42
C ILE A 438 -10.73 -26.46 8.13
N ARG A 439 -11.86 -27.19 8.16
CA ARG A 439 -13.18 -26.56 7.97
C ARG A 439 -13.54 -25.58 9.09
N GLY A 440 -13.17 -25.90 10.33
CA GLY A 440 -13.34 -24.99 11.47
C GLY A 440 -12.51 -23.71 11.31
N TYR A 441 -11.24 -23.86 10.91
CA TYR A 441 -10.38 -22.72 10.61
C TYR A 441 -10.85 -21.89 9.42
N THR A 442 -11.50 -22.51 8.44
CA THR A 442 -12.10 -21.77 7.31
C THR A 442 -13.17 -20.79 7.79
N ALA A 443 -14.05 -21.22 8.70
CA ALA A 443 -15.05 -20.34 9.30
C ALA A 443 -14.40 -19.20 10.12
N GLN A 444 -13.27 -19.49 10.77
CA GLN A 444 -12.50 -18.48 11.48
C GLN A 444 -11.95 -17.40 10.53
N VAL A 445 -11.32 -17.82 9.42
CA VAL A 445 -10.80 -16.89 8.40
C VAL A 445 -11.91 -16.01 7.83
N PHE A 446 -13.08 -16.57 7.55
CA PHE A 446 -14.24 -15.78 7.09
C PHE A 446 -14.65 -14.72 8.12
N LYS A 447 -14.76 -15.11 9.40
CA LYS A 447 -15.09 -14.15 10.48
C LYS A 447 -14.05 -13.02 10.58
N GLN A 448 -12.77 -13.39 10.58
CA GLN A 448 -11.65 -12.46 10.73
C GLN A 448 -11.51 -11.46 9.58
N ASN A 449 -11.93 -11.86 8.38
CA ASN A 449 -11.99 -11.00 7.20
C ASN A 449 -13.33 -10.26 7.05
N GLY A 450 -14.27 -10.49 7.96
CA GLY A 450 -15.62 -9.96 7.84
C GLY A 450 -16.39 -10.50 6.63
N TRP A 451 -15.96 -11.60 6.00
CA TRP A 451 -16.61 -12.14 4.81
C TRP A 451 -17.94 -12.82 5.13
N THR A 452 -19.03 -12.31 4.54
CA THR A 452 -20.36 -12.93 4.63
C THR A 452 -21.10 -12.87 3.30
N ASP A 453 -22.28 -13.49 3.23
CA ASP A 453 -23.11 -13.47 2.04
C ASP A 453 -23.87 -12.13 1.90
N ASN A 454 -24.06 -11.65 0.67
CA ASN A 454 -24.80 -10.43 0.32
C ASN A 454 -24.17 -9.14 0.89
N SER A 455 -22.85 -9.11 0.87
CA SER A 455 -22.01 -8.00 1.33
C SER A 455 -22.04 -6.85 0.34
N VAL A 456 -22.23 -7.19 -0.94
CA VAL A 456 -22.45 -6.24 -2.01
C VAL A 456 -23.85 -6.45 -2.59
N GLN A 457 -24.80 -5.63 -2.17
CA GLN A 457 -26.16 -5.69 -2.68
C GLN A 457 -26.36 -4.66 -3.78
N LEU A 458 -26.82 -5.11 -4.95
CA LEU A 458 -27.21 -4.23 -6.05
C LEU A 458 -28.71 -3.93 -5.98
N ALA A 459 -29.10 -2.71 -6.35
CA ALA A 459 -30.50 -2.42 -6.61
C ALA A 459 -30.98 -3.22 -7.83
N THR A 460 -32.07 -3.99 -7.68
CA THR A 460 -32.64 -4.85 -8.72
C THR A 460 -33.98 -4.35 -9.25
N ASP A 461 -34.55 -3.32 -8.62
CA ASP A 461 -35.84 -2.73 -8.91
C ASP A 461 -35.70 -1.37 -9.58
N ASN A 462 -36.50 -1.13 -10.63
CA ASN A 462 -36.50 0.12 -11.41
C ASN A 462 -37.26 1.25 -10.69
N GLY A 463 -36.83 1.58 -9.47
CA GLY A 463 -37.09 2.85 -8.80
C GLY A 463 -38.49 3.04 -8.19
N HIS A 464 -38.56 3.06 -6.86
CA HIS A 464 -39.51 3.88 -6.06
C HIS A 464 -38.99 4.13 -4.63
N ARG A 465 -37.68 3.97 -4.37
CA ARG A 465 -37.11 4.20 -3.04
C ARG A 465 -36.85 5.68 -2.82
N SER A 466 -37.21 6.16 -1.62
CA SER A 466 -36.85 7.51 -1.19
C SER A 466 -35.32 7.61 -1.05
N PRO A 467 -34.70 8.69 -1.57
CA PRO A 467 -33.26 8.89 -1.39
C PRO A 467 -32.86 8.96 0.09
N VAL A 468 -31.69 8.44 0.42
CA VAL A 468 -31.05 8.52 1.76
C VAL A 468 -29.58 8.91 1.61
N PRO A 469 -28.89 9.45 2.64
CA PRO A 469 -27.51 9.92 2.47
C PRO A 469 -26.54 8.83 2.00
N VAL A 470 -26.51 7.71 2.71
CA VAL A 470 -25.70 6.53 2.33
C VAL A 470 -26.67 5.38 2.06
N PRO A 471 -26.92 5.03 0.77
CA PRO A 471 -27.73 3.88 0.42
C PRO A 471 -27.13 2.57 0.93
N ALA A 472 -27.99 1.62 1.31
CA ALA A 472 -27.54 0.29 1.72
C ALA A 472 -27.22 -0.62 0.52
N ARG A 473 -27.88 -0.39 -0.63
CA ARG A 473 -27.67 -1.13 -1.87
C ARG A 473 -27.08 -0.20 -2.92
N LEU A 474 -26.08 -0.68 -3.64
CA LEU A 474 -25.47 0.04 -4.75
C LEU A 474 -26.51 0.32 -5.84
N GLY A 475 -26.60 1.58 -6.25
CA GLY A 475 -27.55 2.06 -7.24
C GLY A 475 -28.91 2.51 -6.67
N ASP A 476 -29.21 2.28 -5.39
CA ASP A 476 -30.32 2.98 -4.73
C ASP A 476 -30.00 4.49 -4.68
N PRO A 477 -31.02 5.37 -4.74
CA PRO A 477 -30.77 6.81 -4.84
C PRO A 477 -30.20 7.37 -3.54
N SER A 478 -29.17 8.22 -3.66
CA SER A 478 -28.63 9.01 -2.55
C SER A 478 -29.24 10.42 -2.51
N THR A 479 -29.38 11.01 -1.31
CA THR A 479 -29.63 12.46 -1.17
C THR A 479 -28.40 13.30 -1.50
N ILE A 480 -27.21 12.70 -1.48
CA ILE A 480 -25.93 13.30 -1.84
C ILE A 480 -25.67 13.01 -3.32
N LYS A 481 -25.29 14.03 -4.08
CA LYS A 481 -24.96 13.97 -5.51
C LYS A 481 -23.51 14.31 -5.80
N HIS A 482 -22.88 15.10 -4.94
CA HIS A 482 -21.52 15.60 -5.10
C HIS A 482 -20.67 15.15 -3.93
N VAL A 483 -19.67 14.32 -4.20
CA VAL A 483 -18.66 13.91 -3.24
C VAL A 483 -17.37 14.66 -3.54
N PHE A 484 -16.78 15.25 -2.51
CA PHE A 484 -15.46 15.87 -2.55
C PHE A 484 -14.54 15.07 -1.64
N LEU A 485 -13.49 14.48 -2.20
CA LEU A 485 -12.43 13.77 -1.47
C LEU A 485 -11.19 14.65 -1.46
N LEU A 486 -10.93 15.28 -0.33
CA LEU A 486 -9.76 16.11 -0.10
C LEU A 486 -8.68 15.27 0.57
N VAL A 487 -7.68 14.88 -0.21
CA VAL A 487 -6.50 14.15 0.26
C VAL A 487 -5.44 15.15 0.71
N LYS A 488 -4.93 14.95 1.92
CA LYS A 488 -3.92 15.75 2.62
C LYS A 488 -2.67 14.90 2.89
N GLU A 489 -1.62 15.50 3.45
CA GLU A 489 -0.31 14.88 3.65
C GLU A 489 0.24 14.99 5.09
N ASN A 490 1.09 14.03 5.41
CA ASN A 490 0.73 12.96 6.35
C ASN A 490 0.59 13.39 7.80
N ARG A 491 -0.49 13.02 8.51
CA ARG A 491 -0.60 13.32 9.96
C ARG A 491 -1.23 12.20 10.77
N THR A 492 -0.69 12.00 11.97
CA THR A 492 -1.36 11.21 13.00
C THR A 492 -2.48 12.01 13.68
N TYR A 493 -3.47 11.30 14.26
CA TYR A 493 -4.59 11.92 14.97
C TYR A 493 -4.09 12.82 16.11
N ASP A 494 -3.18 12.32 16.95
CA ASP A 494 -2.71 13.08 18.11
C ASP A 494 -1.90 14.33 17.73
N GLN A 495 -1.25 14.35 16.56
CA GLN A 495 -0.55 15.55 16.09
C GLN A 495 -1.47 16.74 15.84
N VAL A 496 -2.74 16.50 15.52
CA VAL A 496 -3.73 17.54 15.18
C VAL A 496 -4.76 17.71 16.30
N PHE A 497 -5.34 16.60 16.77
CA PHE A 497 -6.43 16.58 17.73
C PHE A 497 -6.04 16.07 19.12
N GLY A 498 -4.75 15.87 19.40
CA GLY A 498 -4.28 15.47 20.73
C GLY A 498 -4.66 16.46 21.84
N ASP A 499 -4.90 17.73 21.50
CA ASP A 499 -5.40 18.76 22.43
C ASP A 499 -6.93 18.87 22.52
N ASP A 500 -7.70 18.10 21.74
CA ASP A 500 -9.16 18.09 21.83
C ASP A 500 -9.67 17.06 22.85
N ALA A 501 -9.89 17.52 24.08
CA ALA A 501 -10.32 16.70 25.21
C ALA A 501 -11.70 16.01 25.05
N ARG A 502 -12.42 16.23 23.94
CA ARG A 502 -13.67 15.51 23.64
C ARG A 502 -13.42 14.07 23.16
N GLY A 503 -12.33 13.85 22.42
CA GLY A 503 -11.96 12.55 21.86
C GLY A 503 -10.86 11.87 22.65
N ASN A 504 -10.45 10.70 22.16
CA ASN A 504 -9.29 9.97 22.65
C ASN A 504 -7.98 10.57 22.10
N GLY A 505 -7.60 11.78 22.54
CA GLY A 505 -6.35 12.45 22.14
C GLY A 505 -5.29 12.46 23.25
N ASP A 506 -4.01 12.38 22.87
CA ASP A 506 -2.86 12.59 23.77
C ASP A 506 -2.17 13.95 23.51
N PRO A 507 -2.31 14.94 24.41
CA PRO A 507 -1.73 16.25 24.23
C PRO A 507 -0.20 16.27 24.36
N THR A 508 0.43 15.19 24.82
CA THR A 508 1.90 15.13 25.02
C THR A 508 2.67 14.95 23.71
N VAL A 509 2.01 14.46 22.65
CA VAL A 509 2.58 14.31 21.31
C VAL A 509 1.92 15.23 20.27
N ASN A 510 1.02 16.12 20.71
CA ASN A 510 0.38 17.13 19.86
C ASN A 510 1.39 18.13 19.29
N GLN A 511 1.29 18.43 17.99
CA GLN A 511 2.21 19.31 17.27
C GLN A 511 1.51 20.53 16.65
N PHE A 512 0.24 20.38 16.27
CA PHE A 512 -0.50 21.33 15.46
C PHE A 512 -1.89 21.61 16.05
N GLY A 513 -1.93 21.96 17.34
CA GLY A 513 -3.18 22.27 18.06
C GLY A 513 -3.97 23.46 17.50
N GLU A 514 -5.05 23.84 18.18
CA GLU A 514 -6.10 24.75 17.63
C GLU A 514 -5.60 26.09 17.07
N ASN A 515 -4.48 26.64 17.54
CA ASN A 515 -3.92 27.88 16.99
C ASN A 515 -3.14 27.69 15.66
N VAL A 516 -2.75 26.46 15.33
CA VAL A 516 -2.22 26.10 14.00
C VAL A 516 -3.35 25.65 13.08
N THR A 517 -4.29 24.85 13.58
CA THR A 517 -5.38 24.23 12.78
C THR A 517 -6.79 24.69 13.21
N PRO A 518 -7.09 26.00 13.25
CA PRO A 518 -8.37 26.48 13.75
C PRO A 518 -9.57 26.00 12.92
N ASN A 519 -9.44 25.81 11.62
CA ASN A 519 -10.54 25.33 10.79
C ASN A 519 -10.82 23.85 11.05
N GLN A 520 -9.78 23.00 11.10
CA GLN A 520 -9.98 21.59 11.38
C GLN A 520 -10.64 21.36 12.75
N HIS A 521 -10.22 22.11 13.78
CA HIS A 521 -10.87 22.09 15.09
C HIS A 521 -12.32 22.61 15.06
N ALA A 522 -12.61 23.66 14.30
CA ALA A 522 -13.97 24.19 14.16
C ALA A 522 -14.88 23.21 13.42
N LEU A 523 -14.38 22.57 12.36
CA LEU A 523 -15.08 21.53 11.61
C LEU A 523 -15.40 20.32 12.50
N ALA A 524 -14.44 19.85 13.31
CA ALA A 524 -14.67 18.77 14.27
C ALA A 524 -15.65 19.16 15.40
N LYS A 525 -15.82 20.46 15.69
CA LYS A 525 -16.81 20.97 16.67
C LYS A 525 -18.22 21.07 16.07
N GLN A 526 -18.33 21.53 14.83
CA GLN A 526 -19.60 21.67 14.14
C GLN A 526 -20.14 20.32 13.67
N PHE A 527 -19.30 19.50 13.04
CA PHE A 527 -19.65 18.18 12.51
C PHE A 527 -19.27 17.08 13.51
N GLY A 528 -18.59 16.03 13.09
CA GLY A 528 -18.10 14.96 13.96
C GLY A 528 -16.60 15.06 14.26
N LEU A 529 -16.21 14.71 15.48
CA LEU A 529 -14.82 14.35 15.83
C LEU A 529 -14.71 12.82 15.79
N TYR A 530 -13.84 12.29 14.92
CA TYR A 530 -13.63 10.85 14.74
C TYR A 530 -12.27 10.47 15.32
N ASP A 531 -12.24 9.73 16.42
CA ASP A 531 -11.02 9.49 17.22
C ASP A 531 -10.45 8.07 17.11
N ASN A 532 -11.00 7.28 16.17
CA ASN A 532 -10.67 5.88 15.94
C ASN A 532 -10.66 5.50 14.45
N THR A 533 -10.09 6.39 13.61
CA THR A 533 -9.94 6.21 12.16
C THR A 533 -8.49 5.94 11.78
N TYR A 534 -8.26 5.00 10.86
CA TYR A 534 -6.93 4.53 10.48
C TYR A 534 -6.64 4.65 8.97
N ASP A 535 -5.47 5.18 8.67
CA ASP A 535 -4.93 5.26 7.32
C ASP A 535 -3.89 4.16 7.17
N ILE A 536 -4.09 3.27 6.20
CA ILE A 536 -3.45 1.96 6.22
C ILE A 536 -2.04 2.02 5.62
N GLY A 537 -1.81 3.00 4.75
CA GLY A 537 -0.52 3.23 4.13
C GLY A 537 0.56 3.51 5.17
N THR A 538 1.75 2.95 4.96
CA THR A 538 2.94 3.36 5.73
C THR A 538 3.54 4.67 5.23
N ASN A 539 3.23 5.06 4.00
CA ASN A 539 3.72 6.23 3.26
C ASN A 539 2.81 6.55 2.07
N SER A 540 3.11 7.64 1.36
CA SER A 540 2.23 8.22 0.35
C SER A 540 2.02 7.28 -0.82
N ALA A 541 3.05 6.50 -1.19
CA ALA A 541 2.90 5.50 -2.23
C ALA A 541 1.78 4.49 -1.90
N GLU A 542 1.77 3.97 -0.68
CA GLU A 542 0.71 3.07 -0.24
C GLU A 542 -0.63 3.81 -0.04
N GLY A 543 -0.58 5.00 0.56
CA GLY A 543 -1.74 5.81 0.94
C GLY A 543 -2.64 6.17 -0.24
N HIS A 544 -2.06 6.73 -1.30
CA HIS A 544 -2.78 7.04 -2.53
C HIS A 544 -3.36 5.79 -3.21
N ASN A 545 -2.64 4.66 -3.16
CA ASN A 545 -3.18 3.39 -3.64
C ASN A 545 -4.39 2.92 -2.81
N TRP A 546 -4.35 3.02 -1.48
CA TRP A 546 -5.48 2.71 -0.62
C TRP A 546 -6.70 3.59 -0.90
N LEU A 547 -6.51 4.89 -1.11
CA LEU A 547 -7.62 5.81 -1.40
C LEU A 547 -8.22 5.59 -2.80
N MET A 548 -7.38 5.33 -3.80
CA MET A 548 -7.85 5.22 -5.18
C MET A 548 -8.27 3.81 -5.58
N GLN A 549 -7.74 2.77 -4.93
CA GLN A 549 -7.99 1.36 -5.30
C GLN A 549 -8.66 0.54 -4.18
N ALA A 550 -8.82 1.12 -2.97
CA ALA A 550 -9.26 0.43 -1.75
C ALA A 550 -8.42 -0.81 -1.40
N ASP A 551 -7.19 -0.88 -1.92
CA ASP A 551 -6.22 -1.94 -1.71
C ASP A 551 -4.83 -1.41 -2.08
N ASN A 552 -3.81 -2.07 -1.56
CA ASN A 552 -2.43 -1.85 -1.98
C ASN A 552 -1.95 -3.10 -2.71
N PRO A 553 -1.58 -3.06 -4.00
CA PRO A 553 -1.19 -4.29 -4.70
C PRO A 553 -0.01 -4.99 -4.04
N GLU A 554 0.05 -6.32 -4.10
CA GLU A 554 1.16 -7.09 -3.52
C GLU A 554 2.54 -6.62 -3.98
N TYR A 555 2.72 -6.18 -5.23
CA TYR A 555 3.99 -5.62 -5.72
C TYR A 555 4.45 -4.42 -4.87
N THR A 556 3.51 -3.58 -4.46
CA THR A 556 3.76 -2.47 -3.55
C THR A 556 4.02 -2.95 -2.14
N GLU A 557 3.29 -3.94 -1.63
CA GLU A 557 3.55 -4.55 -0.31
C GLU A 557 4.94 -5.19 -0.22
N SER A 558 5.42 -5.80 -1.30
CA SER A 558 6.75 -6.42 -1.39
C SER A 558 7.86 -5.45 -1.87
N SER A 559 7.53 -4.16 -2.01
CA SER A 559 8.47 -3.07 -2.29
C SER A 559 8.40 -1.92 -1.25
N ALA A 560 7.43 -2.00 -0.35
CA ALA A 560 7.02 -0.99 0.61
C ALA A 560 8.11 -0.58 1.61
N GLY A 561 8.61 0.65 1.47
CA GLY A 561 9.68 1.20 2.30
C GLY A 561 11.10 0.95 1.75
N GLU A 562 11.21 0.30 0.60
CA GLU A 562 12.47 0.10 -0.12
C GLU A 562 12.50 0.85 -1.46
N TYR A 563 11.41 0.81 -2.24
CA TYR A 563 11.23 1.49 -3.53
C TYR A 563 12.45 1.46 -4.47
N LEU A 564 13.27 0.41 -4.38
CA LEU A 564 14.52 0.30 -5.13
C LEU A 564 14.27 0.22 -6.64
N ARG A 565 13.08 -0.25 -7.02
CA ARG A 565 12.63 -0.32 -8.40
C ARG A 565 11.94 0.98 -8.79
N SER A 566 10.79 1.30 -8.25
CA SER A 566 10.12 2.58 -8.54
C SER A 566 9.26 3.01 -7.37
N TYR A 567 8.93 4.29 -7.34
CA TYR A 567 7.80 4.82 -6.59
C TYR A 567 6.51 4.39 -7.31
N ASP A 568 5.83 3.39 -6.78
CA ASP A 568 4.88 2.54 -7.51
C ASP A 568 3.41 2.93 -7.31
N THR A 569 3.17 4.22 -7.51
CA THR A 569 1.86 4.86 -7.59
C THR A 569 1.58 5.35 -9.01
N GLU A 570 1.78 6.63 -9.32
CA GLU A 570 1.18 7.28 -10.50
C GLU A 570 1.74 6.77 -11.84
N ASP A 571 3.00 6.34 -11.86
CA ASP A 571 3.76 5.95 -13.08
C ASP A 571 4.50 4.62 -12.95
N ASP A 572 3.84 3.63 -12.32
CA ASP A 572 4.26 2.23 -12.34
C ASP A 572 3.09 1.27 -12.64
N ALA A 573 3.12 0.61 -13.79
CA ALA A 573 2.11 -0.36 -14.19
C ALA A 573 1.92 -1.52 -13.20
N LEU A 574 2.95 -1.87 -12.43
CA LEU A 574 2.92 -2.95 -11.44
C LEU A 574 2.22 -2.54 -10.13
N GLY A 575 2.08 -1.24 -9.87
CA GLY A 575 1.38 -0.68 -8.70
C GLY A 575 -0.14 -0.58 -8.86
N HIS A 576 -0.73 -1.18 -9.90
CA HIS A 576 -2.14 -0.98 -10.26
C HIS A 576 -2.94 -2.28 -10.35
N GLN A 577 -4.16 -2.25 -9.79
CA GLN A 577 -5.11 -3.35 -9.82
C GLN A 577 -5.89 -3.42 -11.14
N SER A 578 -6.18 -4.65 -11.56
CA SER A 578 -6.98 -4.90 -12.77
C SER A 578 -8.44 -4.43 -12.67
N SER A 579 -8.95 -4.23 -11.45
CA SER A 579 -10.28 -3.66 -11.18
C SER A 579 -10.35 -2.15 -11.40
N GLY A 580 -9.21 -1.47 -11.46
CA GLY A 580 -9.11 -0.03 -11.65
C GLY A 580 -9.21 0.74 -10.35
N PHE A 581 -9.75 1.95 -10.46
CA PHE A 581 -9.72 2.97 -9.43
C PHE A 581 -11.09 3.60 -9.19
N LEU A 582 -11.23 4.37 -8.12
CA LEU A 582 -12.45 5.07 -7.72
C LEU A 582 -13.02 5.93 -8.86
N TRP A 583 -12.18 6.67 -9.60
CA TRP A 583 -12.65 7.49 -10.73
C TRP A 583 -13.19 6.64 -11.88
N THR A 584 -12.53 5.52 -12.20
CA THR A 584 -13.00 4.60 -13.24
C THR A 584 -14.29 3.92 -12.82
N GLY A 585 -14.43 3.59 -11.53
CA GLY A 585 -15.65 3.06 -10.94
C GLY A 585 -16.81 4.05 -11.01
N ALA A 586 -16.56 5.33 -10.70
CA ALA A 586 -17.54 6.41 -10.85
C ALA A 586 -18.00 6.57 -12.30
N GLN A 587 -17.07 6.61 -13.26
CA GLN A 587 -17.40 6.67 -14.69
C GLN A 587 -18.23 5.44 -15.12
N ALA A 588 -17.88 4.24 -14.66
CA ALA A 588 -18.63 3.02 -14.94
C ALA A 588 -20.05 3.03 -14.35
N ALA A 589 -20.26 3.74 -13.24
CA ALA A 589 -21.57 4.01 -12.65
C ALA A 589 -22.33 5.18 -13.34
N GLY A 590 -21.79 5.74 -14.42
CA GLY A 590 -22.39 6.85 -15.17
C GLY A 590 -22.28 8.20 -14.45
N LYS A 591 -21.28 8.36 -13.57
CA LYS A 591 -21.03 9.59 -12.81
C LYS A 591 -19.94 10.43 -13.47
N SER A 592 -20.06 11.75 -13.37
CA SER A 592 -18.98 12.65 -13.77
C SER A 592 -17.88 12.67 -12.72
N VAL A 593 -16.63 12.86 -13.16
CA VAL A 593 -15.46 12.96 -12.29
C VAL A 593 -14.66 14.20 -12.66
N ARG A 594 -14.10 14.85 -11.65
CA ARG A 594 -13.06 15.87 -11.82
C ARG A 594 -11.93 15.60 -10.84
N ASP A 595 -10.72 15.66 -11.36
CA ASP A 595 -9.50 15.45 -10.58
C ASP A 595 -8.70 16.75 -10.48
N PHE A 596 -8.35 17.12 -9.25
CA PHE A 596 -7.58 18.29 -8.87
C PHE A 596 -6.25 17.83 -8.25
N GLY A 597 -5.37 17.33 -9.11
CA GLY A 597 -3.98 16.99 -8.76
C GLY A 597 -3.77 15.62 -8.13
N GLU A 598 -4.83 14.89 -7.77
CA GLU A 598 -4.75 13.58 -7.13
C GLU A 598 -4.20 12.54 -8.12
N PHE A 599 -3.21 11.76 -7.69
CA PHE A 599 -2.62 10.67 -8.48
C PHE A 599 -1.99 11.14 -9.82
N GLN A 600 -1.57 12.41 -9.90
CA GLN A 600 -0.90 12.98 -11.08
C GLN A 600 0.63 12.97 -10.96
N GLN A 601 1.32 12.72 -12.09
CA GLN A 601 2.77 12.52 -12.07
C GLN A 601 3.58 13.74 -12.55
N PHE A 602 3.16 14.41 -13.62
CA PHE A 602 4.02 15.39 -14.30
C PHE A 602 3.58 16.81 -14.00
N LEU A 603 4.54 17.72 -13.79
CA LEU A 603 4.29 19.15 -13.55
C LEU A 603 5.14 20.04 -14.46
N THR A 604 4.48 20.91 -15.22
CA THR A 604 5.14 22.07 -15.85
C THR A 604 4.99 23.28 -14.94
N LYS A 605 6.12 23.76 -14.40
CA LYS A 605 6.18 24.88 -13.47
C LYS A 605 7.02 26.04 -14.04
N PRO A 606 6.47 27.26 -14.17
CA PRO A 606 7.26 28.43 -14.57
C PRO A 606 8.39 28.72 -13.58
N ALA A 607 9.58 29.08 -14.07
CA ALA A 607 10.75 29.36 -13.20
C ALA A 607 10.50 30.48 -12.17
N GLY A 608 9.59 31.41 -12.47
CA GLY A 608 9.19 32.48 -11.55
C GLY A 608 8.17 32.07 -10.48
N ALA A 609 7.62 30.87 -10.53
CA ALA A 609 6.58 30.39 -9.61
C ALA A 609 7.15 29.92 -8.25
N SER A 610 7.88 30.80 -7.56
CA SER A 610 8.32 30.55 -6.19
C SER A 610 7.13 30.59 -5.22
N TRP A 611 7.30 30.02 -4.03
CA TRP A 611 6.28 30.08 -2.97
C TRP A 611 5.81 31.51 -2.72
N GLN A 612 6.74 32.47 -2.59
CA GLN A 612 6.42 33.88 -2.34
C GLN A 612 5.58 34.50 -3.46
N ASN A 613 5.92 34.18 -4.71
CA ASN A 613 5.22 34.72 -5.87
C ASN A 613 3.82 34.11 -6.00
N LEU A 614 3.69 32.80 -5.77
CA LEU A 614 2.39 32.10 -5.76
C LEU A 614 1.50 32.57 -4.60
N TYR A 615 2.07 32.84 -3.42
CA TYR A 615 1.34 33.43 -2.30
C TYR A 615 0.82 34.84 -2.63
N CYS A 616 1.66 35.71 -3.19
CA CYS A 616 1.21 37.04 -3.62
C CYS A 616 0.19 36.97 -4.75
N ASP A 617 0.34 36.03 -5.67
CA ASP A 617 -0.59 35.81 -6.76
C ASP A 617 -1.95 35.31 -6.23
N ALA A 618 -1.97 34.40 -5.26
CA ALA A 618 -3.19 33.97 -4.59
C ALA A 618 -3.94 35.15 -3.93
N LYS A 619 -3.22 36.06 -3.28
CA LYS A 619 -3.81 37.31 -2.74
C LYS A 619 -4.35 38.21 -3.84
N ASN A 620 -3.63 38.33 -4.96
CA ASN A 620 -4.05 39.13 -6.10
C ASN A 620 -5.31 38.56 -6.78
N MET A 621 -5.36 37.24 -7.03
CA MET A 621 -6.53 36.54 -7.55
C MET A 621 -7.74 36.76 -6.62
N ALA A 622 -7.56 36.59 -5.31
CA ALA A 622 -8.63 36.81 -4.34
C ALA A 622 -9.16 38.26 -4.33
N ALA A 623 -8.28 39.24 -4.52
CA ALA A 623 -8.65 40.66 -4.47
C ALA A 623 -9.26 41.19 -5.78
N THR A 624 -8.89 40.61 -6.93
CA THR A 624 -9.19 41.17 -8.25
C THR A 624 -10.07 40.28 -9.12
N GLY A 625 -10.07 38.96 -8.88
CA GLY A 625 -10.71 37.96 -9.75
C GLY A 625 -9.93 37.67 -11.05
N GLU A 626 -8.73 38.25 -11.22
CA GLU A 626 -7.88 37.97 -12.38
C GLU A 626 -7.33 36.53 -12.34
N PRO A 627 -7.02 35.91 -13.49
CA PRO A 627 -6.38 34.60 -13.52
C PRO A 627 -4.95 34.64 -12.98
N THR A 628 -4.43 33.47 -12.60
CA THR A 628 -3.04 33.29 -12.12
C THR A 628 -2.01 33.91 -13.08
N ALA A 629 -1.05 34.64 -12.53
CA ALA A 629 0.12 35.11 -13.27
C ALA A 629 1.16 33.99 -13.51
N TYR A 630 1.02 32.86 -12.81
CA TYR A 630 1.93 31.72 -12.84
C TYR A 630 1.16 30.43 -13.16
N PRO A 631 0.75 30.21 -14.42
CA PRO A 631 0.03 28.99 -14.78
C PRO A 631 0.92 27.76 -14.59
N LEU A 632 0.47 26.84 -13.72
CA LEU A 632 1.04 25.50 -13.55
C LEU A 632 0.19 24.52 -14.37
N VAL A 633 0.83 23.49 -14.91
CA VAL A 633 0.13 22.44 -15.69
C VAL A 633 0.55 21.07 -15.22
N SER A 634 -0.39 20.33 -14.63
CA SER A 634 -0.22 18.96 -14.18
C SER A 634 -0.86 17.96 -15.16
N SER A 635 -0.34 16.73 -15.20
CA SER A 635 -0.92 15.64 -16.02
C SER A 635 -0.58 14.25 -15.46
N SER A 636 -1.36 13.25 -15.90
CA SER A 636 -1.16 11.84 -15.53
C SER A 636 -0.76 10.99 -16.75
N PRO A 637 0.10 9.97 -16.58
CA PRO A 637 0.39 8.99 -17.62
C PRO A 637 -0.77 8.01 -17.84
N ILE A 638 -1.73 7.92 -16.90
CA ILE A 638 -2.91 7.06 -16.99
C ILE A 638 -3.99 7.80 -17.81
N PRO A 639 -4.33 7.33 -19.03
CA PRO A 639 -5.23 8.09 -19.90
C PRO A 639 -6.62 8.34 -19.32
N SER A 640 -7.19 7.40 -18.55
CA SER A 640 -8.51 7.58 -17.92
C SER A 640 -8.53 8.71 -16.88
N LEU A 641 -7.46 8.84 -16.09
CA LEU A 641 -7.32 9.90 -15.10
C LEU A 641 -7.06 11.25 -15.79
N ASN A 642 -6.12 11.28 -16.73
CA ASN A 642 -5.78 12.51 -17.46
C ASN A 642 -6.98 13.11 -18.23
N ASN A 643 -7.97 12.30 -18.60
CA ASN A 643 -9.21 12.75 -19.24
C ASN A 643 -10.18 13.46 -18.29
N VAL A 644 -10.05 13.28 -16.98
CA VAL A 644 -10.91 13.90 -15.95
C VAL A 644 -10.16 14.94 -15.10
N SER A 645 -8.84 15.01 -15.23
CA SER A 645 -7.98 15.99 -14.57
C SER A 645 -8.27 17.41 -15.01
N VAL A 646 -8.12 18.35 -14.08
CA VAL A 646 -8.09 19.80 -14.30
C VAL A 646 -6.63 20.23 -14.37
N PRO A 647 -6.04 20.41 -15.57
CA PRO A 647 -4.59 20.53 -15.68
C PRO A 647 -4.00 21.73 -14.95
N GLY A 648 -4.78 22.81 -14.76
CA GLY A 648 -4.32 24.00 -14.06
C GLY A 648 -4.09 23.81 -12.56
N PHE A 649 -4.59 22.72 -11.97
CA PHE A 649 -4.43 22.42 -10.55
C PHE A 649 -3.08 21.71 -10.31
N PRO A 650 -2.19 22.25 -9.47
CA PRO A 650 -0.87 21.67 -9.21
C PRO A 650 -0.93 20.32 -8.46
N LYS A 651 -0.14 19.32 -8.90
CA LYS A 651 0.18 18.11 -8.10
C LYS A 651 1.00 18.44 -6.84
N PHE A 652 1.47 17.41 -6.14
CA PHE A 652 2.42 17.53 -5.04
C PHE A 652 3.62 18.44 -5.38
N ASP A 653 3.79 19.49 -4.57
CA ASP A 653 4.94 20.39 -4.51
C ASP A 653 4.74 21.32 -3.31
N THR A 654 5.56 21.18 -2.26
CA THR A 654 5.45 21.96 -1.02
C THR A 654 5.89 23.43 -1.19
N SER A 655 6.40 23.81 -2.37
CA SER A 655 6.64 25.21 -2.73
C SER A 655 5.46 25.88 -3.43
N VAL A 656 4.35 25.16 -3.63
CA VAL A 656 3.05 25.71 -4.02
C VAL A 656 2.17 25.78 -2.78
N PRO A 657 1.76 26.97 -2.29
CA PRO A 657 0.88 27.06 -1.12
C PRO A 657 -0.54 26.56 -1.45
N ASP A 658 -1.21 25.93 -0.49
CA ASP A 658 -2.57 25.42 -0.66
C ASP A 658 -3.60 26.56 -0.80
N VAL A 659 -3.34 27.76 -0.26
CA VAL A 659 -4.18 28.93 -0.60
C VAL A 659 -4.13 29.32 -2.07
N TYR A 660 -3.06 28.99 -2.80
CA TYR A 660 -3.00 29.13 -4.26
C TYR A 660 -3.82 28.03 -4.94
N ARG A 661 -3.68 26.77 -4.51
CA ARG A 661 -4.50 25.64 -5.00
C ARG A 661 -6.00 25.93 -4.84
N TYR A 662 -6.41 26.47 -3.69
CA TYR A 662 -7.77 26.93 -3.43
C TYR A 662 -8.25 27.96 -4.46
N GLN A 663 -7.46 28.97 -4.81
CA GLN A 663 -7.88 29.99 -5.80
C GLN A 663 -8.07 29.39 -7.20
N ILE A 664 -7.19 28.47 -7.61
CA ILE A 664 -7.33 27.77 -8.89
C ILE A 664 -8.61 26.95 -8.92
N TRP A 665 -8.86 26.17 -7.86
CA TRP A 665 -10.09 25.38 -7.75
C TRP A 665 -11.34 26.26 -7.66
N LYS A 666 -11.34 27.31 -6.84
CA LYS A 666 -12.48 28.22 -6.67
C LYS A 666 -12.93 28.79 -8.01
N ASN A 667 -11.99 29.31 -8.81
CA ASN A 667 -12.27 29.84 -10.14
C ASN A 667 -12.92 28.80 -11.06
N ASP A 668 -12.47 27.55 -10.96
CA ASP A 668 -13.05 26.44 -11.72
C ASP A 668 -14.44 26.05 -11.20
N PHE A 669 -14.62 25.96 -9.89
CA PHE A 669 -15.88 25.60 -9.22
C PHE A 669 -16.97 26.63 -9.48
N GLU A 670 -16.68 27.93 -9.35
CA GLU A 670 -17.64 29.01 -9.62
C GLU A 670 -18.08 29.04 -11.09
N LYS A 671 -17.18 28.65 -12.00
CA LYS A 671 -17.45 28.63 -13.45
C LYS A 671 -18.24 27.40 -13.88
N ASN A 672 -17.86 26.23 -13.39
CA ASN A 672 -18.28 24.94 -13.94
C ASN A 672 -19.14 24.12 -13.00
N GLY A 673 -19.17 24.45 -11.71
CA GLY A 673 -19.76 23.63 -10.65
C GLY A 673 -18.98 22.32 -10.40
N PRO A 674 -19.42 21.52 -9.42
CA PRO A 674 -18.81 20.24 -9.09
C PRO A 674 -19.26 19.11 -10.02
N ALA A 675 -18.41 18.10 -10.15
CA ALA A 675 -18.81 16.78 -10.65
C ALA A 675 -19.45 15.92 -9.55
N ASN A 676 -19.88 14.71 -9.90
CA ASN A 676 -20.35 13.75 -8.90
C ASN A 676 -19.24 13.30 -7.96
N LEU A 677 -18.03 13.06 -8.49
CA LEU A 677 -16.81 12.82 -7.72
C LEU A 677 -15.79 13.92 -8.04
N ASN A 678 -15.23 14.53 -7.00
CA ASN A 678 -14.20 15.55 -7.08
C ASN A 678 -13.05 15.12 -6.17
N MET A 679 -11.87 14.89 -6.73
CA MET A 679 -10.69 14.38 -6.00
C MET A 679 -9.63 15.48 -5.94
N PHE A 680 -8.93 15.62 -4.82
CA PHE A 680 -7.96 16.69 -4.60
C PHE A 680 -6.73 16.16 -3.88
N TRP A 681 -5.56 16.70 -4.23
CA TRP A 681 -4.34 16.58 -3.42
C TRP A 681 -3.91 17.96 -2.92
N LEU A 682 -3.96 18.14 -1.61
CA LEU A 682 -3.39 19.29 -0.90
C LEU A 682 -2.12 18.83 -0.19
N SER A 683 -1.01 19.54 -0.35
CA SER A 683 0.30 18.98 -0.03
C SER A 683 1.11 19.79 0.98
N SER A 684 0.61 20.95 1.42
CA SER A 684 1.43 21.81 2.29
C SER A 684 1.61 21.20 3.67
N ASP A 685 0.66 20.43 4.17
CA ASP A 685 0.84 19.71 5.42
C ASP A 685 1.82 18.55 5.33
N HIS A 686 2.34 18.15 4.16
CA HIS A 686 3.55 17.31 4.14
C HIS A 686 4.73 17.94 4.91
N THR A 687 4.80 19.28 4.93
CA THR A 687 5.92 20.08 5.44
C THR A 687 7.23 19.87 4.67
N GLY A 688 8.34 20.41 5.19
CA GLY A 688 9.64 20.39 4.50
C GLY A 688 9.77 21.40 3.35
N GLY A 689 8.70 22.12 2.99
CA GLY A 689 8.71 23.25 2.07
C GLY A 689 9.34 24.55 2.63
N PRO A 690 9.25 25.67 1.89
CA PRO A 690 9.96 26.91 2.22
C PRO A 690 9.55 27.60 3.54
N PRO A 691 8.26 27.69 3.93
CA PRO A 691 7.87 28.13 5.28
C PRO A 691 8.19 27.05 6.34
N ASN A 692 8.13 27.40 7.63
CA ASN A 692 8.27 26.37 8.67
C ASN A 692 7.03 25.44 8.73
N ALA A 693 7.14 24.31 9.43
CA ALA A 693 6.09 23.30 9.48
C ALA A 693 4.74 23.83 9.97
N ALA A 694 4.72 24.65 11.03
CA ALA A 694 3.50 25.24 11.55
C ALA A 694 2.80 26.18 10.54
N ALA A 695 3.57 26.96 9.76
CA ALA A 695 3.03 27.81 8.72
C ALA A 695 2.44 27.00 7.54
N GLN A 696 3.10 25.91 7.14
CA GLN A 696 2.61 25.06 6.06
C GLN A 696 1.33 24.30 6.44
N VAL A 697 1.24 23.79 7.68
CA VAL A 697 -0.01 23.18 8.19
C VAL A 697 -1.12 24.23 8.35
N ALA A 698 -0.81 25.45 8.75
CA ALA A 698 -1.78 26.54 8.82
C ALA A 698 -2.28 27.00 7.43
N ASP A 699 -1.42 26.93 6.40
CA ASP A 699 -1.78 27.20 5.00
C ASP A 699 -2.77 26.15 4.48
N ASN A 700 -2.47 24.88 4.73
CA ASN A 700 -3.36 23.77 4.43
C ASN A 700 -4.70 23.88 5.17
N ASP A 701 -4.69 24.12 6.50
CA ASP A 701 -5.90 24.31 7.32
C ASP A 701 -6.81 25.43 6.77
N LEU A 702 -6.20 26.56 6.40
CA LEU A 702 -6.94 27.68 5.82
C LEU A 702 -7.54 27.33 4.45
N ALA A 703 -6.80 26.60 3.61
CA ALA A 703 -7.29 26.17 2.31
C ALA A 703 -8.47 25.19 2.46
N VAL A 704 -8.35 24.17 3.32
CA VAL A 704 -9.44 23.23 3.64
C VAL A 704 -10.68 23.99 4.15
N GLY A 705 -10.49 24.87 5.14
CA GLY A 705 -11.58 25.68 5.68
C GLY A 705 -12.30 26.51 4.61
N ARG A 706 -11.54 27.13 3.70
CA ARG A 706 -12.08 27.92 2.58
C ARG A 706 -12.77 27.07 1.52
N ILE A 707 -12.28 25.87 1.22
CA ILE A 707 -12.98 24.94 0.31
C ILE A 707 -14.34 24.56 0.88
N VAL A 708 -14.39 24.22 2.18
CA VAL A 708 -15.64 23.86 2.85
C VAL A 708 -16.61 25.05 2.94
N ASP A 709 -16.09 26.25 3.25
CA ASP A 709 -16.87 27.50 3.27
C ASP A 709 -17.50 27.79 1.90
N GLU A 710 -16.71 27.71 0.82
CA GLU A 710 -17.15 27.91 -0.56
C GLU A 710 -18.26 26.91 -0.95
N ILE A 711 -18.05 25.61 -0.67
CA ILE A 711 -19.04 24.57 -1.00
C ILE A 711 -20.33 24.78 -0.17
N SER A 712 -20.21 25.03 1.13
CA SER A 712 -21.36 25.10 2.04
C SER A 712 -22.23 26.35 1.86
N HIS A 713 -21.68 27.43 1.30
CA HIS A 713 -22.44 28.61 0.88
C HIS A 713 -22.94 28.54 -0.56
N SER A 714 -22.55 27.52 -1.33
CA SER A 714 -22.99 27.33 -2.71
C SER A 714 -24.38 26.71 -2.82
N GLN A 715 -24.98 26.79 -4.01
CA GLN A 715 -26.22 26.09 -4.35
C GLN A 715 -26.10 24.55 -4.30
N TYR A 716 -24.88 24.01 -4.27
CA TYR A 716 -24.60 22.58 -4.25
C TYR A 716 -24.53 22.00 -2.83
N TRP A 717 -24.53 22.84 -1.79
CA TRP A 717 -24.37 22.38 -0.39
C TRP A 717 -25.40 21.33 0.01
N GLN A 718 -26.66 21.53 -0.38
CA GLN A 718 -27.80 20.72 0.04
C GLN A 718 -27.70 19.23 -0.34
N ASP A 719 -26.85 18.88 -1.31
CA ASP A 719 -26.60 17.53 -1.79
C ASP A 719 -25.10 17.22 -1.93
N SER A 720 -24.26 17.85 -1.10
CA SER A 720 -22.81 17.59 -1.04
C SER A 720 -22.39 16.80 0.20
N ALA A 721 -21.32 16.03 0.05
CA ALA A 721 -20.53 15.49 1.15
C ALA A 721 -19.04 15.68 0.87
N ILE A 722 -18.31 16.16 1.86
CA ILE A 722 -16.87 16.40 1.81
C ILE A 722 -16.22 15.44 2.80
N PHE A 723 -15.24 14.70 2.32
CA PHE A 723 -14.36 13.85 3.11
C PHE A 723 -12.97 14.47 3.08
N VAL A 724 -12.42 14.77 4.25
CA VAL A 724 -11.04 15.22 4.41
C VAL A 724 -10.28 14.10 5.11
N VAL A 725 -9.19 13.65 4.50
CA VAL A 725 -8.41 12.48 4.92
C VAL A 725 -6.95 12.70 4.58
N GLU A 726 -6.04 12.14 5.37
CA GLU A 726 -4.65 12.02 4.93
C GLU A 726 -4.52 10.85 3.95
N ASP A 727 -3.56 10.92 3.03
CA ASP A 727 -3.13 9.77 2.24
C ASP A 727 -2.56 8.67 3.14
N ASP A 728 -1.77 9.07 4.12
CA ASP A 728 -1.29 8.25 5.23
C ASP A 728 -0.89 9.12 6.42
N SER A 729 -0.37 8.48 7.46
CA SER A 729 -0.01 9.14 8.73
C SER A 729 1.49 9.21 9.00
N GLN A 730 2.36 8.73 8.09
CA GLN A 730 3.83 8.56 8.17
C GLN A 730 4.56 9.47 9.17
N ALA A 731 4.16 10.74 9.22
CA ALA A 731 4.72 11.71 10.13
C ALA A 731 4.20 11.58 11.59
N GLY A 732 5.11 11.38 12.53
CA GLY A 732 4.86 11.55 13.96
C GLY A 732 4.51 10.28 14.73
N LEU A 733 3.98 10.49 15.94
CA LEU A 733 3.58 9.44 16.87
C LEU A 733 2.11 9.60 17.20
N ASP A 734 1.44 8.47 17.37
CA ASP A 734 0.11 8.38 17.97
C ASP A 734 0.14 7.41 19.15
N HIS A 735 -0.60 7.71 20.21
CA HIS A 735 -0.56 6.87 21.42
C HIS A 735 -1.32 5.54 21.27
N VAL A 736 -2.23 5.43 20.30
CA VAL A 736 -2.99 4.19 20.02
C VAL A 736 -2.23 3.33 19.01
N ASP A 737 -2.03 3.85 17.80
CA ASP A 737 -1.33 3.19 16.71
C ASP A 737 -0.88 4.22 15.67
N GLY A 738 0.31 4.01 15.09
CA GLY A 738 0.89 4.96 14.15
C GLY A 738 0.05 5.23 12.91
N HIS A 739 -0.88 4.33 12.55
CA HIS A 739 -1.83 4.51 11.44
C HIS A 739 -3.03 5.40 11.77
N ARG A 740 -3.25 5.76 13.05
CA ARG A 740 -4.44 6.52 13.44
C ARG A 740 -4.30 7.96 12.98
N ALA A 741 -5.30 8.46 12.26
CA ALA A 741 -5.20 9.72 11.53
C ALA A 741 -6.45 10.59 11.70
N PRO A 742 -6.33 11.92 11.49
CA PRO A 742 -7.47 12.83 11.51
C PRO A 742 -8.34 12.61 10.26
N VAL A 743 -9.65 12.53 10.47
CA VAL A 743 -10.62 12.49 9.37
C VAL A 743 -11.77 13.46 9.64
N GLN A 744 -12.35 14.01 8.58
CA GLN A 744 -13.53 14.88 8.68
C GLN A 744 -14.59 14.48 7.66
N ILE A 745 -15.84 14.34 8.14
CA ILE A 745 -17.02 14.12 7.31
C ILE A 745 -17.95 15.32 7.46
N ILE A 746 -18.13 16.04 6.36
CA ILE A 746 -18.80 17.35 6.35
C ILE A 746 -19.91 17.31 5.31
N SER A 747 -21.15 17.49 5.76
CA SER A 747 -22.35 17.44 4.92
C SER A 747 -23.55 18.00 5.70
N PRO A 748 -24.63 18.47 5.03
CA PRO A 748 -25.89 18.66 5.73
C PRO A 748 -26.39 17.38 6.38
N TYR A 749 -26.01 16.23 5.83
CA TYR A 749 -26.41 14.92 6.32
C TYR A 749 -25.38 14.28 7.26
N ALA A 750 -24.25 14.92 7.56
CA ALA A 750 -23.32 14.42 8.56
C ALA A 750 -23.92 14.54 9.97
N GLN A 751 -23.46 13.75 10.93
CA GLN A 751 -23.74 14.00 12.34
C GLN A 751 -23.02 15.28 12.81
N HIS A 752 -23.70 16.10 13.62
CA HIS A 752 -23.19 17.38 14.11
C HIS A 752 -23.00 17.34 15.63
N GLY A 753 -21.90 17.91 16.12
CA GLY A 753 -21.56 18.00 17.54
C GLY A 753 -21.33 16.65 18.23
N VAL A 754 -20.91 15.62 17.49
CA VAL A 754 -20.69 14.27 18.03
C VAL A 754 -19.21 13.92 18.14
N VAL A 755 -18.89 13.01 19.05
CA VAL A 755 -17.63 12.26 19.04
C VAL A 755 -17.97 10.83 18.62
N ASP A 756 -17.30 10.33 17.60
CA ASP A 756 -17.50 9.00 17.05
C ASP A 756 -16.22 8.18 17.20
N SER A 757 -16.30 7.17 18.07
CA SER A 757 -15.21 6.24 18.38
C SER A 757 -15.37 4.89 17.70
N HIS A 758 -16.27 4.77 16.72
CA HIS A 758 -16.32 3.57 15.90
C HIS A 758 -15.00 3.42 15.14
N TYR A 759 -14.55 2.18 15.02
CA TYR A 759 -13.44 1.84 14.14
C TYR A 759 -13.81 2.21 12.71
N TYR A 760 -12.95 3.03 12.10
CA TYR A 760 -13.00 3.38 10.69
C TYR A 760 -11.62 3.28 10.06
N SER A 761 -11.60 3.20 8.74
CA SER A 761 -10.40 3.25 7.94
C SER A 761 -10.66 3.91 6.58
N GLN A 762 -9.59 4.17 5.83
CA GLN A 762 -9.69 4.56 4.42
C GLN A 762 -10.61 3.61 3.63
N ILE A 763 -10.56 2.29 3.86
CA ILE A 763 -11.43 1.32 3.17
C ILE A 763 -12.90 1.61 3.47
N THR A 764 -13.27 1.85 4.74
CA THR A 764 -14.66 2.17 5.12
C THR A 764 -15.13 3.51 4.53
N MET A 765 -14.23 4.49 4.38
CA MET A 765 -14.53 5.75 3.71
C MET A 765 -14.78 5.54 2.23
N ILE A 766 -13.87 4.86 1.51
CA ILE A 766 -14.03 4.59 0.08
C ILE A 766 -15.32 3.80 -0.16
N ARG A 767 -15.60 2.78 0.66
CA ARG A 767 -16.85 2.04 0.63
C ARG A 767 -18.10 2.92 0.83
N THR A 768 -17.98 3.99 1.61
CA THR A 768 -19.07 4.97 1.79
C THR A 768 -19.28 5.81 0.53
N ILE A 769 -18.19 6.29 -0.08
CA ILE A 769 -18.23 7.03 -1.35
C ILE A 769 -18.84 6.17 -2.45
N GLU A 770 -18.45 4.89 -2.51
CA GLU A 770 -19.01 3.94 -3.46
C GLU A 770 -20.52 3.79 -3.33
N GLN A 771 -21.04 3.68 -2.10
CA GLN A 771 -22.48 3.58 -1.86
C GLN A 771 -23.22 4.84 -2.26
N ILE A 772 -22.67 6.02 -1.97
CA ILE A 772 -23.26 7.30 -2.37
C ILE A 772 -23.35 7.40 -3.90
N LEU A 773 -22.29 7.00 -4.60
CA LEU A 773 -22.16 7.18 -6.04
C LEU A 773 -22.66 5.98 -6.86
N GLY A 774 -22.96 4.85 -6.21
CA GLY A 774 -23.31 3.59 -6.88
C GLY A 774 -22.12 2.92 -7.58
N VAL A 775 -20.89 3.17 -7.12
CA VAL A 775 -19.67 2.52 -7.62
C VAL A 775 -19.62 1.09 -7.09
N LYS A 776 -19.19 0.15 -7.94
CA LYS A 776 -18.97 -1.22 -7.48
C LYS A 776 -17.63 -1.29 -6.74
N PRO A 777 -17.58 -1.98 -5.59
CA PRO A 777 -16.34 -2.38 -4.94
C PRO A 777 -15.33 -2.93 -5.93
N MET A 778 -14.09 -2.48 -5.78
CA MET A 778 -12.97 -2.79 -6.64
C MET A 778 -12.32 -4.12 -6.25
N ASN A 779 -12.35 -4.52 -4.97
CA ASN A 779 -11.66 -5.72 -4.49
C ASN A 779 -12.39 -6.37 -3.29
N GLN A 780 -11.72 -7.24 -2.52
CA GLN A 780 -12.36 -7.93 -1.39
C GLN A 780 -12.43 -7.09 -0.10
N LYS A 781 -11.58 -6.08 0.06
CA LYS A 781 -11.57 -5.18 1.22
C LYS A 781 -12.80 -4.29 1.25
N ASP A 782 -12.98 -3.46 0.23
CA ASP A 782 -14.16 -2.59 0.10
C ASP A 782 -15.47 -3.39 -0.03
N SER A 783 -15.44 -4.58 -0.64
CA SER A 783 -16.58 -5.49 -0.64
C SER A 783 -16.99 -5.96 0.76
N ALA A 784 -16.02 -6.15 1.67
CA ALA A 784 -16.25 -6.59 3.05
C ALA A 784 -16.49 -5.42 4.03
N ALA A 785 -16.07 -4.22 3.67
CA ALA A 785 -16.21 -3.04 4.51
C ALA A 785 -17.68 -2.63 4.71
N THR A 786 -17.99 -2.17 5.93
CA THR A 786 -19.25 -1.47 6.20
C THR A 786 -19.08 0.01 5.95
N PRO A 787 -20.00 0.64 5.18
CA PRO A 787 -20.01 2.09 5.04
C PRO A 787 -20.13 2.78 6.40
N MET A 788 -19.55 3.97 6.53
CA MET A 788 -19.60 4.88 7.69
C MET A 788 -21.01 5.47 7.88
N SER A 789 -22.07 4.68 7.74
CA SER A 789 -23.47 5.13 7.77
C SER A 789 -23.88 5.76 9.11
N ALA A 790 -23.20 5.43 10.21
CA ALA A 790 -23.42 6.05 11.52
C ALA A 790 -22.97 7.52 11.56
N ALA A 791 -21.99 7.91 10.74
CA ALA A 791 -21.55 9.28 10.56
C ALA A 791 -22.60 10.16 9.84
N PHE A 792 -23.72 9.58 9.37
CA PHE A 792 -24.78 10.28 8.64
C PHE A 792 -26.15 10.20 9.33
N THR A 793 -26.98 11.21 9.09
CA THR A 793 -28.37 11.32 9.55
C THR A 793 -29.31 11.61 8.38
N LYS A 794 -30.55 11.11 8.46
CA LYS A 794 -31.60 11.38 7.45
C LYS A 794 -32.20 12.78 7.56
N LYS A 795 -31.96 13.49 8.67
CA LYS A 795 -32.47 14.84 8.89
C LYS A 795 -31.33 15.83 8.61
N PRO A 796 -31.33 16.54 7.47
CA PRO A 796 -30.26 17.45 7.14
C PRO A 796 -30.26 18.68 8.06
N ASP A 797 -29.07 19.16 8.38
CA ASP A 797 -28.81 20.50 8.90
C ASP A 797 -28.06 21.31 7.84
N PHE A 798 -28.75 22.25 7.21
CA PHE A 798 -28.19 23.07 6.13
C PHE A 798 -27.34 24.24 6.62
N THR A 799 -27.05 24.33 7.92
CA THR A 799 -26.17 25.39 8.46
C THR A 799 -24.81 25.33 7.76
N PRO A 800 -24.40 26.39 7.04
CA PRO A 800 -23.12 26.40 6.36
C PRO A 800 -21.97 26.48 7.37
N PHE A 801 -20.76 26.18 6.93
CA PHE A 801 -19.54 26.41 7.69
C PHE A 801 -18.93 27.73 7.23
N THR A 802 -18.45 28.54 8.16
CA THR A 802 -17.69 29.76 7.84
C THR A 802 -16.23 29.56 8.18
N ALA A 803 -15.36 29.70 7.19
CA ALA A 803 -13.91 29.57 7.38
C ALA A 803 -13.39 30.55 8.43
N LEU A 804 -12.51 30.06 9.30
CA LEU A 804 -11.78 30.88 10.25
C LEU A 804 -10.48 31.39 9.62
N PRO A 805 -10.07 32.64 9.90
CA PRO A 805 -8.76 33.12 9.51
C PRO A 805 -7.66 32.32 10.22
N ASN A 806 -6.53 32.15 9.55
CA ASN A 806 -5.35 31.55 10.15
C ASN A 806 -4.87 32.40 11.35
N ARG A 807 -4.43 31.72 12.42
CA ARG A 807 -3.87 32.34 13.64
C ARG A 807 -2.36 32.18 13.73
N THR A 808 -1.81 31.29 12.91
CA THR A 808 -0.37 31.13 12.67
C THR A 808 -0.03 31.79 11.33
N SER A 809 1.04 32.59 11.28
CA SER A 809 1.44 33.31 10.06
C SER A 809 1.88 32.32 8.98
N LEU A 810 1.31 32.46 7.78
CA LEU A 810 1.65 31.59 6.63
C LEU A 810 3.06 31.85 6.08
N THR A 811 3.69 32.98 6.48
CA THR A 811 5.01 33.40 5.99
C THR A 811 6.13 33.15 7.00
N ASP A 812 5.84 32.47 8.11
CA ASP A 812 6.83 32.18 9.14
C ASP A 812 7.89 31.18 8.65
N GLY A 813 9.13 31.40 9.08
CA GLY A 813 10.28 30.58 8.66
C GLY A 813 10.88 30.93 7.29
N LEU A 814 10.23 31.77 6.47
CA LEU A 814 10.77 32.19 5.18
C LEU A 814 12.07 32.99 5.34
N LYS A 815 13.10 32.59 4.58
CA LYS A 815 14.37 33.33 4.46
C LYS A 815 14.18 34.71 3.83
N THR A 816 13.31 34.81 2.83
CA THR A 816 12.96 36.04 2.13
C THR A 816 11.45 36.20 2.16
N GLN A 817 11.00 37.33 2.71
CA GLN A 817 9.58 37.66 2.80
C GLN A 817 9.01 38.00 1.41
N PRO A 818 7.72 37.69 1.16
CA PRO A 818 7.09 37.97 -0.12
C PRO A 818 6.96 39.48 -0.39
N SER A 819 6.97 39.87 -1.67
CA SER A 819 6.92 41.28 -2.09
C SER A 819 5.62 41.99 -1.71
N CYS A 820 4.54 41.24 -1.55
CA CYS A 820 3.23 41.70 -1.06
C CYS A 820 3.16 41.82 0.48
N GLY A 821 4.30 41.71 1.17
CA GLY A 821 4.42 41.80 2.62
C GLY A 821 4.13 40.47 3.35
N PRO A 822 4.61 40.31 4.59
CA PRO A 822 4.36 39.13 5.40
C PRO A 822 2.86 38.92 5.64
N ASP A 823 2.48 37.70 5.96
CA ASP A 823 1.15 37.39 6.43
C ASP A 823 0.86 38.08 7.78
N THR A 824 -0.40 38.43 8.01
CA THR A 824 -0.87 39.07 9.25
C THR A 824 -1.97 38.19 9.84
N PRO A 825 -1.63 37.24 10.74
CA PRO A 825 -2.60 36.30 11.27
C PRO A 825 -3.61 36.97 12.20
N ALA A 826 -4.77 36.32 12.36
CA ALA A 826 -5.74 36.71 13.37
C ALA A 826 -5.21 36.46 14.80
N ALA A 827 -5.86 37.07 15.79
CA ALA A 827 -5.49 36.87 17.19
C ALA A 827 -5.62 35.39 17.59
N ALA A 828 -4.58 34.86 18.24
CA ALA A 828 -4.58 33.51 18.79
C ALA A 828 -5.66 33.34 19.86
N ASN A 829 -6.22 32.13 19.97
CA ASN A 829 -7.07 31.74 21.09
C ASN A 829 -6.19 31.55 22.34
N PRO A 830 -6.37 32.35 23.41
CA PRO A 830 -5.53 32.26 24.61
C PRO A 830 -5.79 31.00 25.45
N ALA A 831 -6.86 30.26 25.18
CA ALA A 831 -7.17 28.99 25.85
C ALA A 831 -6.55 27.78 25.15
N ALA A 832 -6.03 27.94 23.93
CA ALA A 832 -5.36 26.89 23.16
C ALA A 832 -3.84 26.96 23.31
N ALA A 833 -3.14 25.90 22.91
CA ALA A 833 -1.67 25.89 22.87
C ALA A 833 -1.14 27.08 22.06
N PRO A 834 -0.05 27.76 22.51
CA PRO A 834 0.47 28.92 21.82
C PRO A 834 0.98 28.56 20.42
N VAL A 835 0.93 29.53 19.51
CA VAL A 835 1.54 29.40 18.17
C VAL A 835 3.04 29.10 18.33
N PRO A 836 3.59 28.09 17.63
CA PRO A 836 5.02 27.81 17.64
C PRO A 836 5.89 29.01 17.27
N SER A 837 6.93 29.28 18.05
CA SER A 837 7.89 30.35 17.75
C SER A 837 8.83 29.92 16.61
N SER A 838 8.95 30.76 15.59
CA SER A 838 9.96 30.59 14.53
C SER A 838 11.38 30.96 14.96
N ALA A 839 11.55 31.58 16.13
CA ALA A 839 12.88 31.95 16.65
C ALA A 839 13.63 30.74 17.19
N VAL A 840 14.85 30.52 16.68
CA VAL A 840 15.77 29.48 17.18
C VAL A 840 16.57 30.01 18.37
N PRO A 841 16.57 29.32 19.54
CA PRO A 841 17.41 29.67 20.68
C PRO A 841 18.90 29.74 20.32
N ALA A 842 19.64 30.64 20.96
CA ALA A 842 21.07 30.87 20.65
C ALA A 842 21.93 29.59 20.75
N ASP A 843 21.66 28.72 21.73
CA ASP A 843 22.38 27.45 21.91
C ASP A 843 21.97 26.37 20.89
N LYS A 844 20.90 26.58 20.13
CA LYS A 844 20.39 25.67 19.09
C LYS A 844 20.67 26.12 17.66
N GLN A 845 21.25 27.31 17.46
CA GLN A 845 21.50 27.84 16.11
C GLN A 845 22.38 26.92 15.25
N GLN A 846 23.38 26.28 15.85
CA GLN A 846 24.26 25.37 15.12
C GLN A 846 23.52 24.11 14.63
N VAL A 847 22.73 23.47 15.49
CA VAL A 847 21.96 22.28 15.10
C VAL A 847 20.86 22.64 14.10
N ALA A 848 20.17 23.77 14.29
CA ALA A 848 19.19 24.25 13.33
C ALA A 848 19.81 24.56 11.96
N ALA A 849 21.04 25.08 11.91
CA ALA A 849 21.75 25.29 10.64
C ALA A 849 22.05 23.97 9.90
N GLN A 850 22.38 22.90 10.62
CA GLN A 850 22.57 21.57 10.04
C GLN A 850 21.26 21.00 9.47
N TRP A 851 20.14 21.21 10.18
CA TRP A 851 18.82 20.86 9.65
C TRP A 851 18.45 21.70 8.42
N GLN A 852 18.80 22.99 8.39
CA GLN A 852 18.59 23.83 7.21
C GLN A 852 19.43 23.35 6.02
N GLU A 853 20.67 22.93 6.23
CA GLU A 853 21.47 22.28 5.18
C GLU A 853 20.80 20.98 4.71
N TRP A 854 20.37 20.11 5.63
CA TRP A 854 19.64 18.88 5.32
C TRP A 854 18.40 19.14 4.44
N THR A 855 17.60 20.19 4.71
CA THR A 855 16.42 20.50 3.87
C THR A 855 16.78 20.78 2.41
N THR A 856 17.99 21.29 2.12
CA THR A 856 18.42 21.59 0.73
C THR A 856 18.73 20.34 -0.09
N HIS A 857 18.91 19.20 0.58
CA HIS A 857 19.08 17.91 -0.07
C HIS A 857 17.76 17.19 -0.30
N GLN A 858 16.65 17.67 0.25
CA GLN A 858 15.35 17.03 0.08
C GLN A 858 14.71 17.45 -1.25
N ARG A 859 13.96 16.54 -1.88
CA ARG A 859 13.26 16.79 -3.16
C ARG A 859 11.77 17.07 -2.95
N LEU A 860 11.41 17.85 -1.94
CA LEU A 860 10.00 18.12 -1.60
C LEU A 860 9.41 19.31 -2.36
N THR A 861 10.22 20.02 -3.14
CA THR A 861 9.84 21.26 -3.82
C THR A 861 10.28 21.27 -5.28
N GLY A 862 9.50 21.94 -6.14
CA GLY A 862 9.82 22.13 -7.55
C GLY A 862 9.05 21.19 -8.48
N PRO A 863 9.33 21.23 -9.80
CA PRO A 863 8.62 20.43 -10.79
C PRO A 863 8.79 18.91 -10.61
N ASP A 864 9.91 18.50 -10.02
CA ASP A 864 10.27 17.10 -9.75
C ASP A 864 10.13 16.76 -8.26
N ALA A 865 9.19 17.40 -7.56
CA ALA A 865 8.93 17.15 -6.14
C ALA A 865 8.38 15.72 -5.91
N VAL A 866 8.81 15.10 -4.81
CA VAL A 866 8.49 13.73 -4.38
C VAL A 866 8.14 13.75 -2.89
N ALA A 867 6.98 13.23 -2.49
CA ALA A 867 6.48 13.25 -1.10
C ALA A 867 7.43 12.51 -0.15
N ASP A 868 7.61 11.20 -0.37
CA ASP A 868 8.36 10.32 0.52
C ASP A 868 9.89 10.36 0.36
N TYR A 869 10.45 11.43 -0.21
CA TYR A 869 11.89 11.48 -0.46
C TYR A 869 12.70 11.57 0.85
N ALA A 870 12.19 12.30 1.83
CA ALA A 870 12.87 12.51 3.08
C ALA A 870 12.78 11.27 3.99
N ASN A 871 13.86 10.95 4.70
CA ASN A 871 13.81 9.88 5.69
C ASN A 871 12.75 10.21 6.78
N PRO A 872 11.75 9.34 7.01
CA PRO A 872 10.64 9.62 7.93
C PRO A 872 11.07 9.94 9.36
N ALA A 873 12.07 9.23 9.89
CA ALA A 873 12.59 9.53 11.23
C ALA A 873 13.20 10.94 11.27
N GLN A 874 13.98 11.33 10.26
CA GLN A 874 14.52 12.69 10.19
C GLN A 874 13.43 13.76 10.04
N MET A 875 12.44 13.52 9.19
CA MET A 875 11.31 14.44 9.01
C MET A 875 10.52 14.63 10.31
N ASN A 876 10.24 13.54 11.04
CA ASN A 876 9.54 13.58 12.33
C ASN A 876 10.26 14.45 13.37
N HIS A 877 11.58 14.30 13.47
CA HIS A 877 12.38 15.11 14.39
C HIS A 877 12.43 16.57 13.94
N PHE A 878 12.62 16.84 12.64
CA PHE A 878 12.65 18.18 12.10
C PHE A 878 11.35 18.95 12.39
N THR A 879 10.22 18.33 12.08
CA THR A 879 8.89 18.90 12.29
C THR A 879 8.62 19.13 13.78
N TRP A 880 8.93 18.16 14.64
CA TRP A 880 8.82 18.31 16.09
C TRP A 880 9.65 19.47 16.64
N TYR A 881 10.91 19.61 16.21
CA TYR A 881 11.77 20.70 16.65
C TYR A 881 11.23 22.06 16.20
N GLN A 882 10.70 22.17 14.98
CA GLN A 882 10.10 23.41 14.51
C GLN A 882 8.83 23.79 15.30
N THR A 883 7.97 22.82 15.61
CA THR A 883 6.71 23.07 16.35
C THR A 883 6.94 23.33 17.85
N HIS A 884 8.09 22.92 18.39
CA HIS A 884 8.47 23.14 19.79
C HIS A 884 9.60 24.16 19.96
N GLY A 885 9.87 24.99 18.95
CA GLY A 885 10.83 26.09 19.02
C GLY A 885 12.27 25.64 19.35
N TRP A 886 12.64 24.41 18.95
CA TRP A 886 13.94 23.76 19.20
C TRP A 886 14.26 23.51 20.67
N GLN A 887 13.28 23.64 21.57
CA GLN A 887 13.50 23.55 23.03
C GLN A 887 13.33 22.13 23.56
N LEU A 888 12.46 21.33 22.94
CA LEU A 888 12.15 19.98 23.39
C LEU A 888 12.88 18.93 22.53
N PRO A 889 13.47 17.88 23.14
CA PRO A 889 13.87 16.69 22.41
C PRO A 889 12.65 15.97 21.83
N TYR A 890 12.84 15.13 20.82
CA TYR A 890 11.76 14.29 20.28
C TYR A 890 11.22 13.34 21.36
N PRO A 891 9.91 12.98 21.37
CA PRO A 891 9.33 12.19 22.45
C PRO A 891 10.03 10.85 22.68
N GLY A 892 10.44 10.61 23.93
CA GLY A 892 11.23 9.44 24.33
C GLY A 892 12.75 9.65 24.31
N GLU A 893 13.21 10.80 23.80
CA GLU A 893 14.64 11.15 23.75
C GLU A 893 15.01 12.18 24.83
N ASN A 894 16.32 12.38 25.03
CA ASN A 894 16.85 13.24 26.08
C ASN A 894 17.58 14.49 25.55
N GLN A 895 17.72 14.63 24.23
CA GLN A 895 18.39 15.77 23.60
C GLN A 895 17.87 16.01 22.19
N VAL A 896 18.09 17.22 21.66
CA VAL A 896 17.85 17.55 20.26
C VAL A 896 19.04 17.05 19.43
N PHE A 897 18.77 16.19 18.45
CA PHE A 897 19.78 15.63 17.56
C PHE A 897 20.01 16.47 16.31
N ALA A 898 21.25 16.44 15.80
CA ALA A 898 21.55 16.80 14.42
C ALA A 898 21.00 15.75 13.44
N PRO A 899 20.76 16.09 12.16
CA PRO A 899 20.18 15.14 11.19
C PRO A 899 20.91 13.79 11.12
N ALA A 900 22.24 13.81 11.09
CA ALA A 900 23.07 12.60 11.01
C ALA A 900 23.13 11.77 12.32
N GLN A 901 22.57 12.30 13.41
CA GLN A 901 22.52 11.65 14.73
C GLN A 901 21.15 11.04 15.03
N VAL A 902 20.13 11.33 14.22
CA VAL A 902 18.77 10.82 14.42
C VAL A 902 18.78 9.28 14.40
N PRO A 903 18.29 8.61 15.47
CA PRO A 903 18.12 7.18 15.47
C PRO A 903 17.18 6.74 14.33
N GLY A 904 17.59 5.75 13.53
CA GLY A 904 16.77 5.25 12.42
C GLY A 904 16.84 6.06 11.13
N ALA A 905 17.74 7.05 11.02
CA ALA A 905 18.01 7.80 9.78
C ALA A 905 18.66 6.97 8.64
N TYR A 906 18.48 5.65 8.65
CA TYR A 906 19.20 4.67 7.82
C TYR A 906 18.31 3.95 6.80
N LEU A 907 17.04 4.33 6.66
CA LEU A 907 16.38 4.06 5.38
C LEU A 907 17.14 4.89 4.34
N PRO A 908 17.63 4.31 3.24
CA PRO A 908 18.04 5.15 2.13
C PRO A 908 16.85 6.06 1.82
N ALA A 909 17.04 7.38 1.94
CA ALA A 909 16.21 8.33 1.20
C ALA A 909 16.18 7.84 -0.25
N ALA A 910 15.09 8.06 -0.99
CA ALA A 910 14.90 7.61 -2.37
C ALA A 910 15.93 8.15 -3.40
N GLU A 911 17.14 8.53 -2.97
CA GLU A 911 18.34 8.68 -3.79
C GLU A 911 18.74 7.43 -4.60
N SER A 912 17.99 6.33 -4.50
CA SER A 912 18.05 5.18 -5.41
C SER A 912 17.04 5.23 -6.56
N ASP A 913 16.43 6.38 -6.86
CA ASP A 913 15.96 6.67 -8.22
C ASP A 913 17.16 6.57 -9.16
N GLY A 914 17.31 5.41 -9.82
CA GLY A 914 18.48 4.99 -10.60
C GLY A 914 19.03 5.96 -11.65
#